data_AF-I5D6K4-F1
#
_entry.id   AF-I5D6K4-F1
#
_cell.length_a   1.000
_cell.length_b   1.000
_cell.length_c   1.000
_cell.angle_alpha   90.00
_cell.angle_beta   90.00
_cell.angle_gamma   90.00
#
_symmetry.space_group_name_H-M   'P 1'
#
loop_
_entity.id
_entity.type
_entity.pdbx_description
1 polymer ?
#
loop_
_entity_poly.entity_id
_entity_poly.type
_entity_poly.pdbx_seq_one_letter_code
_entity_poly.pdbx_strand_id
1 'polypeptide(L)'
;MTKKPILLMLTPILIPSLAISCTNGQSNSNKDIPKIINNPKIPGNIPGTQDSSSSSNKDNQHKSNNSDTNTTPNNEAQKVKISYVDNNKVVKEIEHTKGEVLKLFSLMEFTKEKHKLVGYYLDNKFANELPHDFKPIADTKIFLKYEKIENTVFVEKDYKLVSLVALNLKNQSVKIAKHNDIDYIDLDQFVELAKDVLAINDSGIKDALYNGKLYKLKRSLKVEKTNNSFTLKSVKQYISSNNERENITKESYIKFDYLKQEITVSGFDFFDSVKPYQPEAKLEFYEDSNNKFTEFKIDLQKYKIDILSKNDKLYLPFVMLNQLILGESENQLYFNGDKVYIFEFNQVHDHNNNDSKMKLLSNAKDEPIPLNYRDFEYNYLLFLLDTFYPIKPQGNSSYNDFLKQYKNDILSDDNITHFMALNYIIYDLDDIHTKVLLWGHQYVSNLEKQIEVRDSDELKERRKRFKQYESELLRIEERHNLNEATVRYTKDNQTAIIKIDILTRYTTDGLKKQLLEAKDKGAKNIIFDLTLNRGGSVQATWEILGYLTNQKFKYNKFYPLTKDKTITNIKSEVWQPEFNFKYFILNSPINYSAGNMFAAVAKNNNLAKIIGYKSAGGASEVRISVLPTGTIIRRSGNYTLCNLGFNSYEFGVEPDIEFDKKNDEYDLEKLFDLEYIEQVVNKSNN
;
A
#
# COMPACT_ATOMS: atom_id res chain seq x y z
N MET A 1 50.10 -9.77 -47.73
CA MET A 1 48.66 -10.12 -47.74
C MET A 1 48.30 -10.69 -46.38
N THR A 2 47.62 -9.89 -45.58
CA THR A 2 47.44 -10.05 -44.14
C THR A 2 46.19 -10.86 -43.79
N LYS A 3 46.37 -11.74 -42.80
CA LYS A 3 45.38 -12.66 -42.22
C LYS A 3 44.15 -11.92 -41.66
N LYS A 4 42.95 -12.42 -41.95
CA LYS A 4 41.72 -12.17 -41.17
C LYS A 4 41.41 -13.41 -40.33
N PRO A 5 41.15 -13.29 -39.01
CA PRO A 5 40.64 -14.38 -38.19
C PRO A 5 39.11 -14.46 -38.22
N ILE A 6 38.65 -15.67 -37.92
CA ILE A 6 37.27 -16.15 -37.90
C ILE A 6 36.52 -15.55 -36.69
N LEU A 7 35.31 -15.06 -36.95
CA LEU A 7 34.37 -14.48 -35.99
C LEU A 7 33.74 -15.61 -35.16
N LEU A 8 33.98 -15.61 -33.84
CA LEU A 8 33.21 -16.36 -32.85
C LEU A 8 31.77 -15.81 -32.84
N MET A 9 30.78 -16.64 -33.17
CA MET A 9 29.38 -16.32 -32.90
C MET A 9 29.14 -16.42 -31.38
N LEU A 10 28.93 -15.25 -30.75
CA LEU A 10 28.35 -15.15 -29.42
C LEU A 10 26.85 -15.50 -29.51
N THR A 11 26.47 -16.54 -28.76
CA THR A 11 25.08 -16.86 -28.42
C THR A 11 24.39 -15.66 -27.77
N PRO A 12 23.14 -15.33 -28.12
CA PRO A 12 22.42 -14.25 -27.47
C PRO A 12 22.16 -14.63 -26.00
N ILE A 13 22.62 -13.76 -25.10
CA ILE A 13 22.26 -13.79 -23.68
C ILE A 13 20.75 -13.54 -23.62
N LEU A 14 19.96 -14.56 -23.27
CA LEU A 14 18.59 -14.38 -22.83
C LEU A 14 18.62 -13.56 -21.53
N ILE A 15 18.27 -12.28 -21.62
CA ILE A 15 17.95 -11.47 -20.46
C ILE A 15 16.49 -11.80 -20.11
N PRO A 16 16.18 -12.32 -18.91
CA PRO A 16 14.80 -12.49 -18.49
C PRO A 16 14.15 -11.11 -18.40
N SER A 17 13.09 -10.90 -19.16
CA SER A 17 12.23 -9.71 -19.11
C SER A 17 11.53 -9.66 -17.75
N LEU A 18 12.12 -8.96 -16.78
CA LEU A 18 11.42 -8.47 -15.60
C LEU A 18 10.56 -7.28 -16.06
N ALA A 19 9.30 -7.57 -16.39
CA ALA A 19 8.34 -6.58 -16.84
C ALA A 19 7.69 -5.92 -15.61
N ILE A 20 7.79 -4.60 -15.50
CA ILE A 20 6.90 -3.78 -14.67
C ILE A 20 6.24 -2.83 -15.66
N SER A 21 4.96 -3.05 -15.92
CA SER A 21 4.16 -2.29 -16.88
C SER A 21 2.79 -2.02 -16.25
N CYS A 22 2.58 -0.78 -15.85
CA CYS A 22 1.24 -0.21 -15.79
C CYS A 22 0.82 0.07 -17.24
N THR A 23 -0.22 -0.61 -17.72
CA THR A 23 -0.97 -0.21 -18.91
C THR A 23 -2.44 -0.46 -18.63
N ASN A 24 -3.30 0.52 -18.90
CA ASN A 24 -4.73 0.31 -19.09
C ASN A 24 -5.16 1.08 -20.33
N GLY A 25 -5.84 0.36 -21.22
CA GLY A 25 -6.21 0.79 -22.56
C GLY A 25 -7.37 1.78 -22.60
N GLN A 26 -7.36 2.55 -23.68
CA GLN A 26 -8.45 3.40 -24.16
C GLN A 26 -9.70 2.56 -24.45
N SER A 27 -10.85 3.00 -23.96
CA SER A 27 -12.15 2.46 -24.35
C SER A 27 -12.71 3.26 -25.54
N ASN A 28 -12.93 2.58 -26.67
CA ASN A 28 -13.65 3.13 -27.81
C ASN A 28 -15.16 3.14 -27.54
N SER A 29 -15.76 4.30 -27.78
CA SER A 29 -17.20 4.57 -27.75
C SER A 29 -17.97 3.71 -28.75
N ASN A 30 -19.14 3.20 -28.36
CA ASN A 30 -20.19 2.86 -29.31
C ASN A 30 -21.47 3.65 -29.03
N LYS A 31 -22.04 4.10 -30.15
CA LYS A 31 -23.16 5.03 -30.29
C LYS A 31 -24.51 4.32 -30.11
N ASP A 32 -25.50 5.20 -29.89
CA ASP A 32 -26.93 5.10 -30.19
C ASP A 32 -27.90 4.78 -29.03
N ILE A 33 -28.90 5.67 -28.94
CA ILE A 33 -30.31 5.55 -28.48
C ILE A 33 -30.75 6.78 -27.63
N PRO A 34 -31.99 7.31 -27.80
CA PRO A 34 -32.23 8.75 -27.95
C PRO A 34 -32.91 9.45 -26.75
N LYS A 35 -32.89 10.80 -26.84
CA LYS A 35 -33.63 11.79 -26.04
C LYS A 35 -35.13 11.50 -25.95
N ILE A 36 -35.69 11.50 -24.73
CA ILE A 36 -37.05 12.01 -24.44
C ILE A 36 -37.06 12.73 -23.07
N ILE A 37 -37.75 13.87 -23.06
CA ILE A 37 -37.89 14.90 -22.03
C ILE A 37 -39.02 14.53 -21.06
N ASN A 38 -38.87 14.79 -19.74
CA ASN A 38 -39.84 15.57 -18.94
C ASN A 38 -39.41 15.75 -17.47
N ASN A 39 -39.34 17.03 -17.07
CA ASN A 39 -39.29 17.54 -15.70
C ASN A 39 -40.68 17.36 -15.03
N PRO A 40 -40.81 17.27 -13.69
CA PRO A 40 -41.04 18.52 -12.94
C PRO A 40 -40.60 18.58 -11.46
N LYS A 41 -40.17 19.81 -11.09
CA LYS A 41 -40.47 20.64 -9.90
C LYS A 41 -40.11 20.20 -8.46
N ILE A 42 -39.30 21.09 -7.88
CA ILE A 42 -38.99 21.44 -6.48
C ILE A 42 -40.23 21.95 -5.71
N PRO A 43 -40.30 21.76 -4.37
CA PRO A 43 -40.06 22.83 -3.38
C PRO A 43 -39.18 22.31 -2.21
N GLY A 44 -38.26 23.03 -1.55
CA GLY A 44 -38.16 24.46 -1.22
C GLY A 44 -38.43 24.65 0.28
N ASN A 45 -37.38 24.79 1.11
CA ASN A 45 -37.25 25.82 2.18
C ASN A 45 -36.08 25.60 3.15
N ILE A 46 -35.23 26.63 3.25
CA ILE A 46 -34.41 27.07 4.39
C ILE A 46 -35.07 28.40 4.87
N PRO A 47 -34.96 28.83 6.14
CA PRO A 47 -33.92 29.83 6.56
C PRO A 47 -33.32 29.49 7.95
N GLY A 48 -32.05 29.78 8.28
CA GLY A 48 -31.40 31.10 8.43
C GLY A 48 -31.66 31.64 9.85
N THR A 49 -30.71 32.04 10.72
CA THR A 49 -29.68 33.11 10.63
C THR A 49 -28.76 33.02 11.88
N GLN A 50 -27.43 33.22 11.84
CA GLN A 50 -26.67 34.51 11.92
C GLN A 50 -27.02 35.36 13.17
N ASP A 51 -26.12 35.97 13.96
CA ASP A 51 -24.84 36.64 13.64
C ASP A 51 -24.04 37.06 14.91
N SER A 52 -22.72 37.28 14.74
CA SER A 52 -21.84 38.38 15.30
C SER A 52 -21.75 38.63 16.83
N SER A 53 -20.75 39.25 17.47
CA SER A 53 -19.38 39.74 17.19
C SER A 53 -18.76 40.30 18.49
N SER A 54 -17.42 40.27 18.57
CA SER A 54 -16.49 41.29 19.13
C SER A 54 -16.46 41.75 20.62
N SER A 55 -15.21 41.67 21.12
CA SER A 55 -14.40 42.74 21.77
C SER A 55 -14.54 43.12 23.27
N SER A 56 -13.50 42.75 24.02
CA SER A 56 -12.58 43.58 24.85
C SER A 56 -13.05 44.49 26.01
N ASN A 57 -12.30 44.33 27.11
CA ASN A 57 -11.74 45.33 28.04
C ASN A 57 -12.52 45.80 29.30
N LYS A 58 -11.93 45.36 30.44
CA LYS A 58 -11.37 46.15 31.56
C LYS A 58 -12.26 46.68 32.71
N ASP A 59 -11.70 46.38 33.88
CA ASP A 59 -11.53 47.22 35.08
C ASP A 59 -12.65 47.34 36.13
N ASN A 60 -12.37 46.69 37.27
CA ASN A 60 -11.99 47.29 38.56
C ASN A 60 -12.88 47.06 39.81
N GLN A 61 -12.16 46.55 40.83
CA GLN A 61 -12.20 46.84 42.27
C GLN A 61 -13.37 46.35 43.14
N HIS A 62 -13.05 45.46 44.11
CA HIS A 62 -12.96 45.85 45.52
C HIS A 62 -12.14 44.87 46.38
N LYS A 63 -11.41 45.45 47.34
CA LYS A 63 -10.47 44.84 48.32
C LYS A 63 -11.20 44.16 49.49
N SER A 64 -10.61 43.09 50.06
CA SER A 64 -10.05 43.09 51.43
C SER A 64 -9.49 41.71 51.86
N ASN A 65 -8.34 41.74 52.55
CA ASN A 65 -7.61 40.68 53.27
C ASN A 65 -8.54 39.78 54.15
N ASN A 66 -8.24 38.54 54.52
CA ASN A 66 -7.00 37.99 55.09
C ASN A 66 -7.08 36.44 55.18
N SER A 67 -5.91 35.79 55.25
CA SER A 67 -5.56 34.49 55.87
C SER A 67 -6.13 33.15 55.35
N ASP A 68 -5.22 32.18 55.38
CA ASP A 68 -5.37 30.72 55.40
C ASP A 68 -5.27 29.97 54.06
N THR A 69 -4.04 29.46 53.86
CA THR A 69 -3.71 28.12 53.35
C THR A 69 -4.75 27.43 52.48
N ASN A 70 -4.47 27.29 51.18
CA ASN A 70 -4.61 26.01 50.48
C ASN A 70 -3.95 26.07 49.09
N THR A 71 -2.85 25.32 48.99
CA THR A 71 -2.53 24.38 47.91
C THR A 71 -3.23 24.58 46.57
N THR A 72 -2.41 24.88 45.56
CA THR A 72 -2.67 24.63 44.14
C THR A 72 -3.26 23.24 43.95
N PRO A 73 -4.40 23.04 43.25
CA PRO A 73 -4.78 21.72 42.83
C PRO A 73 -3.87 21.33 41.67
N ASN A 74 -2.81 20.59 42.02
CA ASN A 74 -2.30 19.56 41.13
C ASN A 74 -3.51 18.71 40.70
N ASN A 75 -3.90 18.78 39.43
CA ASN A 75 -4.71 17.73 38.82
C ASN A 75 -3.82 16.49 38.75
N GLU A 76 -3.62 15.82 39.89
CA GLU A 76 -3.12 14.45 39.92
C GLU A 76 -4.12 13.63 39.11
N ALA A 77 -3.67 13.12 37.98
CA ALA A 77 -4.49 12.28 37.13
C ALA A 77 -5.01 11.11 37.98
N GLN A 78 -6.31 11.09 38.25
CA GLN A 78 -6.93 10.09 39.11
C GLN A 78 -6.55 8.70 38.60
N LYS A 79 -5.93 7.89 39.46
CA LYS A 79 -5.56 6.51 39.14
C LYS A 79 -6.68 5.56 39.56
N VAL A 80 -6.89 4.52 38.77
CA VAL A 80 -7.78 3.40 39.06
C VAL A 80 -6.96 2.12 39.08
N LYS A 81 -7.34 1.17 39.92
CA LYS A 81 -6.66 -0.11 40.05
C LYS A 81 -7.26 -1.13 39.10
N ILE A 82 -6.41 -1.79 38.31
CA ILE A 82 -6.80 -2.86 37.40
C ILE A 82 -6.21 -4.16 37.91
N SER A 83 -7.06 -5.09 38.34
CA SER A 83 -6.66 -6.40 38.86
C SER A 83 -6.98 -7.48 37.83
N TYR A 84 -5.97 -8.18 37.33
CA TYR A 84 -6.12 -9.34 36.45
C TYR A 84 -6.33 -10.60 37.28
N VAL A 85 -7.32 -11.41 36.94
CA VAL A 85 -7.85 -12.49 37.78
C VAL A 85 -7.87 -13.82 37.03
N ASP A 86 -7.21 -14.86 37.55
CA ASP A 86 -7.37 -16.27 37.13
C ASP A 86 -8.06 -17.03 38.26
N ASN A 87 -9.19 -17.72 37.97
CA ASN A 87 -9.94 -18.51 38.95
C ASN A 87 -10.18 -17.79 40.30
N ASN A 88 -10.66 -16.54 40.24
CA ASN A 88 -10.91 -15.65 41.38
C ASN A 88 -9.67 -15.22 42.19
N LYS A 89 -8.45 -15.55 41.74
CA LYS A 89 -7.20 -15.08 42.33
C LYS A 89 -6.61 -13.94 41.50
N VAL A 90 -6.26 -12.83 42.14
CA VAL A 90 -5.53 -11.74 41.47
C VAL A 90 -4.12 -12.24 41.14
N VAL A 91 -3.81 -12.28 39.86
CA VAL A 91 -2.50 -12.72 39.33
C VAL A 91 -1.59 -11.55 38.98
N LYS A 92 -2.16 -10.38 38.69
CA LYS A 92 -1.42 -9.14 38.48
C LYS A 92 -2.30 -7.94 38.79
N GLU A 93 -1.68 -6.84 39.19
CA GLU A 93 -2.36 -5.59 39.48
C GLU A 93 -1.54 -4.41 38.97
N ILE A 94 -2.22 -3.39 38.44
CA ILE A 94 -1.60 -2.15 37.99
C ILE A 94 -2.44 -0.94 38.38
N GLU A 95 -1.77 0.21 38.45
CA GLU A 95 -2.42 1.52 38.45
C GLU A 95 -2.52 2.04 37.02
N HIS A 96 -3.73 2.46 36.63
CA HIS A 96 -4.02 3.00 35.31
C HIS A 96 -4.65 4.37 35.44
N THR A 97 -4.43 5.26 34.47
CA THR A 97 -5.06 6.58 34.48
C THR A 97 -6.55 6.45 34.15
N LYS A 98 -7.41 6.98 35.04
CA LYS A 98 -8.86 6.96 34.88
C LYS A 98 -9.27 7.56 33.53
N GLY A 99 -10.10 6.84 32.77
CA GLY A 99 -10.65 7.32 31.50
C GLY A 99 -9.72 7.23 30.29
N GLU A 100 -8.45 6.85 30.47
CA GLU A 100 -7.56 6.51 29.35
C GLU A 100 -7.81 5.08 28.86
N VAL A 101 -7.57 4.82 27.57
CA VAL A 101 -7.71 3.46 27.01
C VAL A 101 -6.73 2.53 27.70
N LEU A 102 -7.23 1.43 28.26
CA LEU A 102 -6.42 0.41 28.89
C LEU A 102 -5.67 -0.38 27.82
N LYS A 103 -4.34 -0.25 27.81
CA LYS A 103 -3.47 -1.15 27.04
C LYS A 103 -3.35 -2.46 27.80
N LEU A 104 -3.92 -3.51 27.27
CA LEU A 104 -3.83 -4.84 27.85
C LEU A 104 -2.40 -5.35 27.81
N PHE A 105 -2.05 -6.11 28.85
CA PHE A 105 -0.82 -6.88 28.82
C PHE A 105 -0.88 -7.90 27.70
N SER A 106 0.27 -8.19 27.09
CA SER A 106 0.32 -9.31 26.15
C SER A 106 0.02 -10.60 26.91
N LEU A 107 -0.62 -11.56 26.24
CA LEU A 107 -1.02 -12.85 26.79
C LEU A 107 0.17 -13.64 27.41
N MET A 108 1.41 -13.20 27.13
CA MET A 108 2.66 -13.70 27.69
C MET A 108 2.84 -13.48 29.20
N GLU A 109 2.24 -12.43 29.77
CA GLU A 109 2.42 -12.15 31.19
C GLU A 109 1.66 -13.12 32.09
N PHE A 110 0.73 -13.84 31.46
CA PHE A 110 -0.19 -14.76 32.07
C PHE A 110 0.00 -16.13 31.40
N THR A 111 1.25 -16.63 31.36
CA THR A 111 1.52 -17.96 30.83
C THR A 111 1.13 -19.04 31.83
N LYS A 112 0.39 -20.05 31.35
CA LYS A 112 -0.02 -21.22 32.13
C LYS A 112 0.37 -22.48 31.36
N GLU A 113 1.04 -23.41 32.03
CA GLU A 113 1.51 -24.64 31.39
C GLU A 113 0.34 -25.39 30.73
N LYS A 114 0.48 -25.77 29.45
CA LYS A 114 -0.54 -26.50 28.65
C LYS A 114 -1.88 -25.78 28.46
N HIS A 115 -1.94 -24.47 28.69
CA HIS A 115 -3.14 -23.67 28.49
C HIS A 115 -2.81 -22.41 27.68
N LYS A 116 -3.67 -22.07 26.72
CA LYS A 116 -3.62 -20.79 26.01
C LYS A 116 -4.57 -19.81 26.71
N LEU A 117 -4.12 -18.58 26.93
CA LEU A 117 -5.03 -17.51 27.34
C LEU A 117 -5.82 -17.08 26.10
N VAL A 118 -7.15 -17.14 26.18
CA VAL A 118 -8.07 -16.95 25.03
C VAL A 118 -8.89 -15.67 25.13
N GLY A 119 -8.64 -14.84 26.15
CA GLY A 119 -9.26 -13.53 26.24
C GLY A 119 -9.32 -12.95 27.64
N TYR A 120 -9.75 -11.70 27.66
CA TYR A 120 -9.96 -10.87 28.83
C TYR A 120 -11.45 -10.57 28.95
N TYR A 121 -12.00 -10.68 30.15
CA TYR A 121 -13.44 -10.55 30.39
C TYR A 121 -13.73 -9.65 31.59
N LEU A 122 -14.89 -9.00 31.59
CA LEU A 122 -15.35 -8.14 32.68
C LEU A 122 -16.10 -8.92 33.78
N ASP A 123 -16.38 -10.20 33.54
CA ASP A 123 -17.03 -11.09 34.51
C ASP A 123 -16.39 -12.47 34.56
N ASN A 124 -16.60 -13.16 35.69
CA ASN A 124 -16.03 -14.48 35.95
C ASN A 124 -16.76 -15.65 35.25
N LYS A 125 -17.89 -15.38 34.58
CA LYS A 125 -18.59 -16.36 33.73
C LYS A 125 -18.13 -16.25 32.28
N PHE A 126 -17.24 -15.32 31.97
CA PHE A 126 -16.72 -15.05 30.64
C PHE A 126 -17.82 -14.73 29.61
N ALA A 127 -18.89 -14.04 30.05
CA ALA A 127 -20.00 -13.65 29.19
C ALA A 127 -19.78 -12.28 28.51
N ASN A 128 -19.00 -11.40 29.14
CA ASN A 128 -18.72 -10.04 28.69
C ASN A 128 -17.23 -9.92 28.38
N GLU A 129 -16.88 -10.10 27.10
CA GLU A 129 -15.52 -9.88 26.60
C GLU A 129 -15.11 -8.41 26.81
N LEU A 130 -13.85 -8.19 27.18
CA LEU A 130 -13.33 -6.87 27.43
C LEU A 130 -13.15 -6.10 26.11
N PRO A 131 -13.78 -4.93 25.94
CA PRO A 131 -13.62 -4.13 24.73
C PRO A 131 -12.17 -3.65 24.53
N HIS A 132 -11.69 -3.62 23.28
CA HIS A 132 -10.33 -3.17 22.95
C HIS A 132 -10.06 -1.70 23.31
N ASP A 133 -11.10 -0.85 23.33
CA ASP A 133 -11.06 0.57 23.67
C ASP A 133 -11.54 0.84 25.11
N PHE A 134 -11.55 -0.18 25.97
CA PHE A 134 -12.05 -0.07 27.33
C PHE A 134 -11.32 1.02 28.12
N LYS A 135 -12.10 1.94 28.69
CA LYS A 135 -11.63 3.08 29.49
C LYS A 135 -12.14 2.92 30.92
N PRO A 136 -11.37 2.31 31.84
CA PRO A 136 -11.82 2.10 33.20
C PRO A 136 -11.99 3.45 33.91
N ILE A 137 -13.16 3.65 34.51
CA ILE A 137 -13.49 4.85 35.30
C ILE A 137 -13.47 4.60 36.82
N ALA A 138 -13.31 3.34 37.22
CA ALA A 138 -13.20 2.87 38.60
C ALA A 138 -12.32 1.61 38.64
N ASP A 139 -11.99 1.15 39.84
CA ASP A 139 -11.26 -0.09 40.04
C ASP A 139 -11.98 -1.25 39.35
N THR A 140 -11.24 -1.99 38.51
CA THR A 140 -11.82 -2.98 37.61
C THR A 140 -11.08 -4.30 37.72
N LYS A 141 -11.85 -5.40 37.81
CA LYS A 141 -11.33 -6.75 37.69
C LYS A 141 -11.44 -7.22 36.25
N ILE A 142 -10.34 -7.75 35.71
CA ILE A 142 -10.28 -8.35 34.38
C ILE A 142 -10.04 -9.85 34.55
N PHE A 143 -11.01 -10.65 34.16
CA PHE A 143 -10.97 -12.10 34.27
C PHE A 143 -10.27 -12.71 33.05
N LEU A 144 -9.27 -13.54 33.33
CA LEU A 144 -8.47 -14.24 32.35
C LEU A 144 -9.12 -15.57 32.01
N LYS A 145 -9.54 -15.76 30.74
CA LYS A 145 -10.09 -17.04 30.29
C LYS A 145 -8.98 -17.87 29.66
N TYR A 146 -8.72 -19.04 30.21
CA TYR A 146 -7.79 -20.01 29.64
C TYR A 146 -8.52 -21.16 28.98
N GLU A 147 -8.01 -21.63 27.85
CA GLU A 147 -8.40 -22.89 27.25
C GLU A 147 -7.24 -23.86 27.32
N LYS A 148 -7.56 -25.13 27.57
CA LYS A 148 -6.57 -26.20 27.51
C LYS A 148 -6.07 -26.29 26.07
N ILE A 149 -4.76 -26.41 25.91
CA ILE A 149 -4.16 -26.67 24.60
C ILE A 149 -4.55 -28.11 24.22
N GLU A 150 -5.52 -28.23 23.33
CA GLU A 150 -5.88 -29.49 22.70
C GLU A 150 -5.10 -29.65 21.39
N ASN A 151 -4.55 -30.84 21.15
CA ASN A 151 -3.92 -31.15 19.87
C ASN A 151 -4.99 -31.09 18.78
N THR A 152 -4.90 -30.10 17.90
CA THR A 152 -5.85 -29.94 16.81
C THR A 152 -5.67 -31.09 15.82
N VAL A 153 -6.71 -31.93 15.67
CA VAL A 153 -6.71 -33.01 14.69
C VAL A 153 -7.36 -32.50 13.42
N PHE A 154 -6.55 -32.21 12.41
CA PHE A 154 -6.99 -31.96 11.03
C PHE A 154 -6.41 -32.99 10.07
N VAL A 155 -7.11 -33.20 8.96
CA VAL A 155 -6.66 -34.04 7.84
C VAL A 155 -5.92 -33.16 6.84
N GLU A 156 -4.68 -33.53 6.53
CA GLU A 156 -3.90 -32.90 5.47
C GLU A 156 -4.27 -33.53 4.12
N LYS A 157 -4.41 -32.70 3.10
CA LYS A 157 -4.57 -33.13 1.72
C LYS A 157 -3.45 -32.55 0.87
N ASP A 158 -2.95 -33.36 -0.05
CA ASP A 158 -1.92 -32.96 -1.01
C ASP A 158 -2.58 -32.34 -2.25
N TYR A 159 -2.12 -31.16 -2.63
CA TYR A 159 -2.58 -30.42 -3.81
C TYR A 159 -1.41 -30.19 -4.77
N LYS A 160 -1.68 -30.18 -6.07
CA LYS A 160 -0.65 -29.93 -7.08
C LYS A 160 -0.21 -28.46 -7.04
N LEU A 161 1.11 -28.21 -7.09
CA LEU A 161 1.68 -26.89 -7.31
C LEU A 161 1.83 -26.62 -8.81
N VAL A 162 1.36 -25.48 -9.27
CA VAL A 162 1.41 -25.07 -10.68
C VAL A 162 1.95 -23.66 -10.78
N SER A 163 3.07 -23.47 -11.50
CA SER A 163 3.56 -22.12 -11.78
C SER A 163 2.99 -21.59 -13.10
N LEU A 164 2.40 -20.40 -13.05
CA LEU A 164 2.03 -19.61 -14.23
C LEU A 164 3.18 -18.70 -14.71
N VAL A 165 4.30 -18.71 -13.98
CA VAL A 165 5.52 -17.96 -14.26
C VAL A 165 6.69 -18.91 -14.48
N ALA A 166 7.72 -18.46 -15.19
CA ALA A 166 8.93 -19.27 -15.43
C ALA A 166 9.81 -19.30 -14.17
N LEU A 167 9.57 -20.26 -13.28
CA LEU A 167 10.34 -20.51 -12.06
C LEU A 167 10.81 -21.97 -12.04
N ASN A 168 11.99 -22.20 -11.48
CA ASN A 168 12.49 -23.56 -11.27
C ASN A 168 12.08 -24.03 -9.87
N LEU A 169 11.01 -24.83 -9.84
CA LEU A 169 10.40 -25.30 -8.60
C LEU A 169 11.11 -26.53 -8.06
N LYS A 170 11.43 -26.52 -6.76
CA LYS A 170 11.82 -27.73 -6.03
C LYS A 170 10.60 -28.48 -5.50
N ASN A 171 9.54 -27.75 -5.17
CA ASN A 171 8.28 -28.31 -4.70
C ASN A 171 7.38 -28.68 -5.89
N GLN A 172 6.66 -29.80 -5.79
CA GLN A 172 5.70 -30.24 -6.81
C GLN A 172 4.25 -30.27 -6.29
N SER A 173 4.09 -30.29 -4.97
CA SER A 173 2.80 -30.35 -4.29
C SER A 173 2.85 -29.54 -3.00
N VAL A 174 1.67 -29.18 -2.50
CA VAL A 174 1.48 -28.45 -1.25
C VAL A 174 0.45 -29.18 -0.40
N LYS A 175 0.80 -29.47 0.85
CA LYS A 175 -0.11 -30.03 1.85
C LYS A 175 -0.89 -28.90 2.51
N ILE A 176 -2.20 -28.95 2.42
CA ILE A 176 -3.09 -28.01 3.12
C ILE A 176 -3.96 -28.79 4.08
N ALA A 177 -4.03 -28.30 5.31
CA ALA A 177 -4.88 -28.76 6.39
C ALA A 177 -6.17 -27.93 6.44
N LYS A 178 -7.30 -28.55 6.79
CA LYS A 178 -8.54 -27.80 7.04
C LYS A 178 -8.88 -27.79 8.52
N HIS A 179 -9.09 -26.61 9.09
CA HIS A 179 -9.55 -26.42 10.48
C HIS A 179 -10.65 -25.36 10.49
N ASN A 180 -11.84 -25.71 11.00
CA ASN A 180 -13.03 -24.85 10.96
C ASN A 180 -13.26 -24.24 9.57
N ASP A 181 -13.24 -25.09 8.53
CA ASP A 181 -13.37 -24.73 7.12
C ASP A 181 -12.22 -23.93 6.50
N ILE A 182 -11.31 -23.35 7.29
CA ILE A 182 -10.19 -22.52 6.87
C ILE A 182 -9.00 -23.38 6.44
N ASP A 183 -8.31 -22.95 5.40
CA ASP A 183 -7.13 -23.62 4.83
C ASP A 183 -5.85 -23.18 5.55
N TYR A 184 -5.21 -24.13 6.22
CA TYR A 184 -3.98 -23.98 7.00
C TYR A 184 -2.80 -24.69 6.34
N ILE A 185 -1.60 -24.15 6.55
CA ILE A 185 -0.36 -24.74 6.06
C ILE A 185 0.73 -24.70 7.13
N ASP A 186 1.53 -25.76 7.18
CA ASP A 186 2.74 -25.89 8.00
C ASP A 186 3.76 -24.80 7.64
N LEU A 187 4.29 -24.08 8.64
CA LEU A 187 5.27 -23.01 8.45
C LEU A 187 6.56 -23.50 7.77
N ASP A 188 7.04 -24.70 8.13
CA ASP A 188 8.25 -25.27 7.51
C ASP A 188 8.04 -25.44 5.99
N GLN A 189 6.93 -26.05 5.60
CA GLN A 189 6.56 -26.22 4.19
C GLN A 189 6.37 -24.86 3.49
N PHE A 190 5.71 -23.89 4.14
CA PHE A 190 5.50 -22.58 3.53
C PHE A 190 6.83 -21.87 3.25
N VAL A 191 7.83 -22.01 4.13
CA VAL A 191 9.17 -21.44 3.90
C VAL A 191 9.84 -22.08 2.68
N GLU A 192 9.74 -23.39 2.50
CA GLU A 192 10.28 -24.04 1.28
C GLU A 192 9.56 -23.57 0.02
N LEU A 193 8.24 -23.40 0.08
CA LEU A 193 7.45 -22.84 -1.02
C LEU A 193 7.86 -21.38 -1.32
N ALA A 194 8.06 -20.56 -0.28
CA ALA A 194 8.49 -19.18 -0.43
C ALA A 194 9.88 -19.06 -1.09
N LYS A 195 10.79 -20.01 -0.85
CA LYS A 195 12.09 -20.03 -1.54
C LYS A 195 11.95 -20.24 -3.05
N ASP A 196 11.00 -21.04 -3.49
CA ASP A 196 10.70 -21.25 -4.91
C ASP A 196 10.04 -20.00 -5.50
N VAL A 197 9.02 -19.45 -4.83
CA VAL A 197 8.29 -18.24 -5.29
C VAL A 197 9.22 -17.02 -5.41
N LEU A 198 10.11 -16.84 -4.44
CA LEU A 198 11.10 -15.75 -4.41
C LEU A 198 12.35 -16.05 -5.25
N ALA A 199 12.40 -17.20 -5.92
CA ALA A 199 13.54 -17.70 -6.68
C ALA A 199 14.87 -17.67 -5.90
N ILE A 200 14.83 -17.83 -4.57
CA ILE A 200 16.02 -17.78 -3.71
C ILE A 200 16.96 -18.95 -4.02
N ASN A 201 16.38 -20.09 -4.39
CA ASN A 201 17.10 -21.28 -4.79
C ASN A 201 17.80 -21.14 -6.15
N ASP A 202 17.23 -20.34 -7.05
CA ASP A 202 17.73 -20.14 -8.42
C ASP A 202 18.68 -18.93 -8.52
N SER A 203 18.49 -17.95 -7.64
CA SER A 203 19.34 -16.77 -7.58
C SER A 203 20.67 -17.12 -6.92
N GLY A 204 21.64 -17.51 -7.74
CA GLY A 204 23.04 -17.44 -7.38
C GLY A 204 23.46 -16.03 -6.95
N ILE A 205 24.76 -15.85 -6.70
CA ILE A 205 25.33 -14.55 -6.37
C ILE A 205 25.17 -13.61 -7.58
N LYS A 206 24.47 -12.48 -7.41
CA LYS A 206 24.22 -11.48 -8.47
C LYS A 206 24.96 -10.17 -8.21
N ASP A 207 25.26 -9.42 -9.26
CA ASP A 207 25.77 -8.06 -9.09
C ASP A 207 24.70 -7.15 -8.49
N ALA A 208 25.11 -6.36 -7.50
CA ALA A 208 24.25 -5.41 -6.83
C ALA A 208 24.95 -4.10 -6.49
N LEU A 209 24.40 -2.98 -6.95
CA LEU A 209 24.83 -1.67 -6.50
C LEU A 209 24.19 -1.35 -5.13
N TYR A 210 25.02 -1.01 -4.15
CA TYR A 210 24.59 -0.61 -2.81
C TYR A 210 25.42 0.60 -2.35
N ASN A 211 24.75 1.74 -2.08
CA ASN A 211 25.40 3.00 -1.72
C ASN A 211 26.53 3.41 -2.68
N GLY A 212 26.30 3.22 -4.00
CA GLY A 212 27.26 3.57 -5.05
C GLY A 212 28.44 2.61 -5.23
N LYS A 213 28.50 1.51 -4.48
CA LYS A 213 29.52 0.47 -4.64
C LYS A 213 28.90 -0.82 -5.21
N LEU A 214 29.63 -1.48 -6.09
CA LEU A 214 29.22 -2.76 -6.67
C LEU A 214 29.59 -3.92 -5.73
N TYR A 215 28.61 -4.76 -5.42
CA TYR A 215 28.74 -5.95 -4.60
C TYR A 215 28.18 -7.18 -5.31
N LYS A 216 28.53 -8.33 -4.77
CA LYS A 216 27.92 -9.62 -5.07
C LYS A 216 26.84 -9.92 -4.02
N LEU A 217 25.56 -9.78 -4.37
CA LEU A 217 24.42 -10.01 -3.48
C LEU A 217 24.06 -11.50 -3.42
N LYS A 218 24.00 -12.03 -2.19
CA LYS A 218 23.46 -13.35 -1.85
C LYS A 218 22.26 -13.20 -0.91
N ARG A 219 21.15 -13.87 -1.22
CA ARG A 219 19.93 -13.89 -0.40
C ARG A 219 19.74 -15.27 0.21
N SER A 220 19.22 -15.33 1.44
CA SER A 220 18.83 -16.61 2.05
C SER A 220 17.72 -16.42 3.09
N LEU A 221 16.95 -17.48 3.31
CA LEU A 221 16.00 -17.60 4.42
C LEU A 221 16.53 -18.63 5.42
N LYS A 222 16.57 -18.27 6.71
CA LYS A 222 16.98 -19.15 7.81
C LYS A 222 15.84 -19.31 8.80
N VAL A 223 15.67 -20.51 9.34
CA VAL A 223 14.64 -20.82 10.33
C VAL A 223 15.29 -21.15 11.66
N GLU A 224 14.79 -20.53 12.73
CA GLU A 224 15.11 -20.85 14.12
C GLU A 224 13.81 -21.17 14.85
N LYS A 225 13.69 -22.35 15.46
CA LYS A 225 12.44 -22.79 16.07
C LYS A 225 12.62 -23.51 17.40
N THR A 226 11.58 -23.42 18.22
CA THR A 226 11.32 -24.24 19.41
C THR A 226 9.96 -24.91 19.24
N ASN A 227 9.53 -25.75 20.18
CA ASN A 227 8.20 -26.39 20.12
C ASN A 227 7.03 -25.38 20.04
N ASN A 228 7.24 -24.14 20.48
CA ASN A 228 6.20 -23.12 20.60
C ASN A 228 6.50 -21.85 19.80
N SER A 229 7.63 -21.76 19.11
CA SER A 229 8.01 -20.57 18.38
C SER A 229 8.71 -20.90 17.08
N PHE A 230 8.47 -20.08 16.07
CA PHE A 230 9.09 -20.19 14.76
C PHE A 230 9.57 -18.81 14.31
N THR A 231 10.86 -18.65 14.04
CA THR A 231 11.44 -17.39 13.56
C THR A 231 12.01 -17.62 12.17
N LEU A 232 11.49 -16.89 11.19
CA LEU A 232 12.02 -16.81 9.84
C LEU A 232 12.89 -15.56 9.72
N LYS A 233 14.18 -15.74 9.46
CA LYS A 233 15.14 -14.67 9.19
C LYS A 233 15.38 -14.55 7.69
N SER A 234 15.28 -13.34 7.17
CA SER A 234 15.71 -12.98 5.83
C SER A 234 17.09 -12.34 5.90
N VAL A 235 18.03 -12.86 5.12
CA VAL A 235 19.44 -12.45 5.14
C VAL A 235 19.87 -12.00 3.75
N LYS A 236 20.32 -10.75 3.64
CA LYS A 236 20.95 -10.17 2.44
C LYS A 236 22.44 -9.92 2.71
N GLN A 237 23.32 -10.62 2.01
CA GLN A 237 24.77 -10.45 2.09
C GLN A 237 25.29 -9.75 0.82
N TYR A 238 25.85 -8.56 0.98
CA TYR A 238 26.56 -7.83 -0.06
C TYR A 238 28.05 -8.12 0.08
N ILE A 239 28.59 -8.94 -0.81
CA ILE A 239 29.97 -9.44 -0.78
C ILE A 239 30.83 -8.54 -1.66
N SER A 240 31.86 -7.89 -1.11
CA SER A 240 32.79 -7.06 -1.86
C SER A 240 33.78 -7.94 -2.63
N SER A 241 34.04 -7.61 -3.89
CA SER A 241 35.01 -8.33 -4.72
C SER A 241 36.47 -8.07 -4.30
N ASN A 242 36.71 -6.97 -3.58
CA ASN A 242 38.07 -6.44 -3.36
C ASN A 242 38.52 -6.51 -1.90
N ASN A 243 37.59 -6.58 -0.94
CA ASN A 243 37.92 -6.56 0.49
C ASN A 243 36.79 -7.16 1.34
N GLU A 244 37.05 -8.31 1.99
CA GLU A 244 36.07 -8.98 2.86
C GLU A 244 35.59 -8.11 4.03
N ARG A 245 36.41 -7.15 4.50
CA ARG A 245 36.02 -6.23 5.58
C ARG A 245 34.93 -5.23 5.15
N GLU A 246 34.67 -5.11 3.85
CA GLU A 246 33.59 -4.28 3.30
C GLU A 246 32.29 -5.06 3.09
N ASN A 247 32.25 -6.36 3.42
CA ASN A 247 31.03 -7.16 3.31
C ASN A 247 29.94 -6.62 4.24
N ILE A 248 28.72 -6.49 3.72
CA ILE A 248 27.57 -5.99 4.49
C ILE A 248 26.56 -7.12 4.61
N THR A 249 26.16 -7.46 5.83
CA THR A 249 25.05 -8.38 6.08
C THR A 249 23.89 -7.60 6.68
N LYS A 250 22.74 -7.65 6.02
CA LYS A 250 21.46 -7.17 6.56
C LYS A 250 20.60 -8.37 6.91
N GLU A 251 20.11 -8.38 8.15
CA GLU A 251 19.18 -9.40 8.63
C GLU A 251 17.91 -8.73 9.15
N SER A 252 16.77 -9.30 8.81
CA SER A 252 15.45 -8.93 9.29
C SER A 252 14.66 -10.21 9.58
N TYR A 253 13.60 -10.13 10.39
CA TYR A 253 12.92 -11.35 10.83
C TYR A 253 11.42 -11.17 11.05
N ILE A 254 10.72 -12.30 10.95
CA ILE A 254 9.35 -12.48 11.42
C ILE A 254 9.32 -13.69 12.35
N LYS A 255 8.69 -13.54 13.51
CA LYS A 255 8.57 -14.56 14.55
C LYS A 255 7.10 -14.83 14.84
N PHE A 256 6.74 -16.10 14.83
CA PHE A 256 5.44 -16.62 15.20
C PHE A 256 5.55 -17.26 16.58
N ASP A 257 4.74 -16.81 17.54
CA ASP A 257 4.75 -17.32 18.91
C ASP A 257 3.40 -17.96 19.25
N TYR A 258 3.36 -19.29 19.26
CA TYR A 258 2.14 -20.10 19.41
C TYR A 258 1.48 -19.91 20.77
N LEU A 259 2.26 -19.88 21.86
CA LEU A 259 1.67 -19.75 23.21
C LEU A 259 0.97 -18.41 23.40
N LYS A 260 1.40 -17.41 22.63
CA LYS A 260 1.02 -16.02 22.84
C LYS A 260 0.15 -15.50 21.70
N GLN A 261 -0.03 -16.32 20.67
CA GLN A 261 -0.85 -16.03 19.50
C GLN A 261 -0.47 -14.66 18.92
N GLU A 262 0.84 -14.42 18.83
CA GLU A 262 1.43 -13.13 18.44
C GLU A 262 2.44 -13.36 17.32
N ILE A 263 2.48 -12.42 16.39
CA ILE A 263 3.57 -12.31 15.40
C ILE A 263 4.41 -11.08 15.75
N THR A 264 5.71 -11.26 15.87
CA THR A 264 6.68 -10.15 16.02
C THR A 264 7.44 -9.99 14.71
N VAL A 265 7.56 -8.76 14.20
CA VAL A 265 8.30 -8.44 12.98
C VAL A 265 9.37 -7.41 13.32
N SER A 266 10.62 -7.62 12.86
CA SER A 266 11.75 -6.69 13.08
C SER A 266 11.47 -5.26 12.62
N GLY A 267 10.54 -5.12 11.68
CA GLY A 267 10.07 -3.88 11.11
C GLY A 267 9.70 -4.08 9.64
N PHE A 268 9.45 -2.98 8.92
CA PHE A 268 9.12 -3.06 7.50
C PHE A 268 10.29 -3.48 6.60
N ASP A 269 11.50 -3.51 7.14
CA ASP A 269 12.70 -4.07 6.49
C ASP A 269 12.57 -5.57 6.17
N PHE A 270 11.77 -6.32 6.94
CA PHE A 270 11.45 -7.71 6.63
C PHE A 270 10.69 -7.82 5.30
N PHE A 271 9.65 -7.01 5.11
CA PHE A 271 8.88 -7.06 3.86
C PHE A 271 9.65 -6.43 2.68
N ASP A 272 10.47 -5.40 2.92
CA ASP A 272 11.41 -4.88 1.91
C ASP A 272 12.49 -5.91 1.53
N SER A 273 12.76 -6.89 2.39
CA SER A 273 13.75 -7.93 2.11
C SER A 273 13.31 -8.90 1.00
N VAL A 274 12.00 -9.08 0.81
CA VAL A 274 11.44 -10.03 -0.16
C VAL A 274 11.13 -9.41 -1.52
N LYS A 275 11.13 -8.06 -1.62
CA LYS A 275 10.92 -7.33 -2.88
C LYS A 275 11.83 -7.79 -4.01
N PRO A 276 11.36 -7.76 -5.27
CA PRO A 276 12.14 -8.17 -6.43
C PRO A 276 13.23 -7.18 -6.83
N TYR A 277 13.17 -5.93 -6.33
CA TYR A 277 13.98 -4.80 -6.82
C TYR A 277 15.47 -5.14 -6.75
N GLN A 278 16.01 -5.43 -7.92
CA GLN A 278 17.43 -5.58 -8.18
C GLN A 278 17.94 -4.23 -8.71
N PRO A 279 19.23 -3.94 -8.56
CA PRO A 279 19.80 -2.69 -9.06
C PRO A 279 19.70 -2.65 -10.58
N GLU A 280 19.39 -1.46 -11.06
CA GLU A 280 19.13 -1.19 -12.46
C GLU A 280 20.21 -0.26 -13.00
N ALA A 281 20.61 -0.48 -14.25
CA ALA A 281 21.81 0.10 -14.82
C ALA A 281 21.86 1.64 -14.81
N LYS A 282 20.72 2.33 -14.66
CA LYS A 282 20.62 3.80 -14.72
C LYS A 282 20.40 4.47 -13.35
N LEU A 283 20.30 3.70 -12.26
CA LEU A 283 19.91 4.23 -10.95
C LEU A 283 20.87 3.81 -9.84
N GLU A 284 21.28 4.79 -9.04
CA GLU A 284 22.06 4.58 -7.83
C GLU A 284 21.23 4.94 -6.58
N PHE A 285 21.17 4.03 -5.61
CA PHE A 285 20.43 4.22 -4.35
C PHE A 285 21.40 4.35 -3.16
N TYR A 286 21.12 5.35 -2.31
CA TYR A 286 21.89 5.66 -1.10
C TYR A 286 20.95 5.80 0.09
N GLU A 287 20.91 4.78 0.94
CA GLU A 287 20.09 4.80 2.15
C GLU A 287 20.71 5.74 3.20
N ASP A 288 19.87 6.58 3.83
CA ASP A 288 20.30 7.42 4.95
C ASP A 288 20.68 6.55 6.14
N SER A 289 21.83 6.84 6.77
CA SER A 289 22.33 6.07 7.92
C SER A 289 21.42 6.15 9.15
N ASN A 290 20.53 7.15 9.21
CA ASN A 290 19.57 7.32 10.29
C ASN A 290 18.27 6.55 10.06
N ASN A 291 18.09 5.91 8.88
CA ASN A 291 16.94 5.05 8.63
C ASN A 291 16.92 3.92 9.67
N LYS A 292 15.82 3.83 10.41
CA LYS A 292 15.58 2.77 11.38
C LYS A 292 14.19 2.21 11.16
N PHE A 293 14.08 0.91 11.34
CA PHE A 293 12.80 0.22 11.36
C PHE A 293 12.51 -0.20 12.79
N THR A 294 11.28 0.06 13.22
CA THR A 294 10.84 -0.25 14.57
C THR A 294 10.16 -1.62 14.55
N GLU A 295 10.59 -2.48 15.46
CA GLU A 295 9.93 -3.77 15.70
C GLU A 295 8.48 -3.54 16.12
N PHE A 296 7.57 -4.34 15.58
CA PHE A 296 6.17 -4.30 15.97
C PHE A 296 5.58 -5.69 16.12
N LYS A 297 4.44 -5.73 16.80
CA LYS A 297 3.73 -6.95 17.16
C LYS A 297 2.32 -6.92 16.60
N ILE A 298 1.88 -8.08 16.14
CA ILE A 298 0.53 -8.33 15.66
C ILE A 298 -0.10 -9.32 16.64
N ASP A 299 -1.03 -8.82 17.46
CA ASP A 299 -1.88 -9.66 18.30
C ASP A 299 -2.94 -10.33 17.42
N LEU A 300 -2.87 -11.66 17.27
CA LEU A 300 -3.77 -12.41 16.39
C LEU A 300 -5.15 -12.61 17.00
N GLN A 301 -5.28 -12.54 18.32
CA GLN A 301 -6.57 -12.68 19.00
C GLN A 301 -7.50 -11.51 18.68
N LYS A 302 -6.94 -10.31 18.47
CA LYS A 302 -7.67 -9.15 17.95
C LYS A 302 -8.41 -9.44 16.63
N TYR A 303 -7.87 -10.35 15.83
CA TYR A 303 -8.43 -10.75 14.55
C TYR A 303 -9.04 -12.16 14.60
N LYS A 304 -9.17 -12.79 15.76
CA LYS A 304 -9.70 -14.17 15.89
C LYS A 304 -9.00 -15.17 14.94
N ILE A 305 -7.69 -14.97 14.72
CA ILE A 305 -6.86 -15.87 13.92
C ILE A 305 -5.98 -16.65 14.88
N ASP A 306 -5.96 -17.97 14.74
CA ASP A 306 -5.15 -18.83 15.57
C ASP A 306 -3.94 -19.39 14.79
N ILE A 307 -2.79 -19.40 15.44
CA ILE A 307 -1.67 -20.30 15.17
C ILE A 307 -2.05 -21.64 15.78
N LEU A 308 -2.02 -22.70 14.97
CA LEU A 308 -2.28 -24.07 15.42
C LEU A 308 -0.96 -24.83 15.61
N SER A 309 -0.97 -25.83 16.48
CA SER A 309 0.18 -26.71 16.69
C SER A 309 -0.25 -28.18 16.58
N LYS A 310 0.52 -28.97 15.83
CA LYS A 310 0.34 -30.41 15.68
C LYS A 310 1.69 -31.07 15.45
N ASN A 311 2.06 -32.05 16.28
CA ASN A 311 3.33 -32.80 16.15
C ASN A 311 4.57 -31.88 16.03
N ASP A 312 4.69 -30.90 16.93
CA ASP A 312 5.78 -29.89 16.97
C ASP A 312 5.90 -29.02 15.71
N LYS A 313 4.86 -28.99 14.87
CA LYS A 313 4.74 -28.10 13.71
C LYS A 313 3.70 -27.03 13.98
N LEU A 314 3.98 -25.82 13.53
CA LEU A 314 3.08 -24.68 13.63
C LEU A 314 2.41 -24.43 12.28
N TYR A 315 1.10 -24.17 12.32
CA TYR A 315 0.27 -23.93 11.15
C TYR A 315 -0.41 -22.58 11.28
N LEU A 316 -0.48 -21.85 10.17
CA LEU A 316 -1.28 -20.63 10.03
C LEU A 316 -2.16 -20.71 8.78
N PRO A 317 -3.19 -19.85 8.66
CA PRO A 317 -3.97 -19.77 7.44
C PRO A 317 -3.08 -19.49 6.23
N PHE A 318 -3.25 -20.28 5.17
CA PHE A 318 -2.45 -20.23 3.95
C PHE A 318 -2.40 -18.81 3.35
N VAL A 319 -3.57 -18.19 3.21
CA VAL A 319 -3.70 -16.83 2.65
C VAL A 319 -2.98 -15.78 3.50
N MET A 320 -2.95 -15.97 4.82
CA MET A 320 -2.28 -15.06 5.74
C MET A 320 -0.76 -15.16 5.63
N LEU A 321 -0.21 -16.37 5.49
CA LEU A 321 1.23 -16.54 5.25
C LEU A 321 1.66 -16.00 3.89
N ASN A 322 0.80 -16.11 2.87
CA ASN A 322 1.02 -15.44 1.60
C ASN A 322 1.14 -13.92 1.79
N GLN A 323 0.25 -13.30 2.56
CA GLN A 323 0.35 -11.86 2.86
C GLN A 323 1.57 -11.49 3.72
N LEU A 324 1.90 -12.27 4.75
CA LEU A 324 2.97 -11.96 5.71
C LEU A 324 4.38 -12.13 5.13
N ILE A 325 4.60 -13.15 4.30
CA ILE A 325 5.93 -13.51 3.82
C ILE A 325 6.13 -13.09 2.36
N LEU A 326 5.08 -13.20 1.54
CA LEU A 326 5.15 -12.93 0.11
C LEU A 326 4.48 -11.60 -0.26
N GLY A 327 3.77 -10.90 0.63
CA GLY A 327 2.95 -9.73 0.27
C GLY A 327 3.64 -8.55 -0.43
N GLU A 328 4.97 -8.46 -0.38
CA GLU A 328 5.77 -7.46 -1.12
C GLU A 328 6.53 -8.05 -2.34
N SER A 329 6.32 -9.33 -2.65
CA SER A 329 6.80 -10.00 -3.86
C SER A 329 5.81 -9.81 -5.02
N GLU A 330 6.34 -9.74 -6.25
CA GLU A 330 5.49 -9.72 -7.47
C GLU A 330 4.85 -11.08 -7.72
N ASN A 331 5.54 -12.15 -7.34
CA ASN A 331 5.00 -13.51 -7.36
C ASN A 331 4.23 -13.78 -6.06
N GLN A 332 3.03 -14.31 -6.19
CA GLN A 332 2.11 -14.64 -5.11
C GLN A 332 1.61 -16.08 -5.26
N LEU A 333 1.03 -16.61 -4.18
CA LEU A 333 0.34 -17.89 -4.17
C LEU A 333 -1.18 -17.72 -4.23
N TYR A 334 -1.84 -18.61 -4.96
CA TYR A 334 -3.30 -18.67 -5.06
C TYR A 334 -3.79 -20.11 -4.93
N PHE A 335 -4.55 -20.42 -3.88
CA PHE A 335 -5.20 -21.72 -3.75
C PHE A 335 -6.64 -21.60 -4.23
N ASN A 336 -7.02 -22.40 -5.24
CA ASN A 336 -8.36 -22.36 -5.81
C ASN A 336 -9.31 -23.47 -5.33
N GLY A 337 -8.90 -24.25 -4.32
CA GLY A 337 -9.62 -25.43 -3.83
C GLY A 337 -9.22 -26.77 -4.48
N ASP A 338 -8.55 -26.74 -5.65
CA ASP A 338 -8.03 -27.93 -6.35
C ASP A 338 -6.49 -27.89 -6.50
N LYS A 339 -5.93 -26.72 -6.80
CA LYS A 339 -4.50 -26.53 -7.01
C LYS A 339 -3.99 -25.26 -6.34
N VAL A 340 -2.70 -25.28 -6.02
CA VAL A 340 -1.98 -24.08 -5.62
C VAL A 340 -1.25 -23.53 -6.84
N TYR A 341 -1.51 -22.29 -7.18
CA TYR A 341 -0.87 -21.58 -8.28
C TYR A 341 0.17 -20.60 -7.77
N ILE A 342 1.28 -20.47 -8.51
CA ILE A 342 2.18 -19.32 -8.43
C ILE A 342 1.85 -18.41 -9.61
N PHE A 343 1.54 -17.15 -9.34
CA PHE A 343 1.21 -16.16 -10.36
C PHE A 343 1.92 -14.84 -10.06
N GLU A 344 2.06 -14.00 -11.09
CA GLU A 344 2.65 -12.66 -10.96
C GLU A 344 1.57 -11.57 -11.01
N PHE A 345 1.80 -10.47 -10.30
CA PHE A 345 0.97 -9.26 -10.31
C PHE A 345 0.46 -8.86 -11.70
N ASN A 346 1.35 -8.76 -12.69
CA ASN A 346 1.00 -8.32 -14.05
C ASN A 346 -0.02 -9.25 -14.73
N GLN A 347 0.00 -10.55 -14.42
CA GLN A 347 -0.90 -11.54 -15.04
C GLN A 347 -2.36 -11.33 -14.63
N VAL A 348 -2.61 -10.73 -13.47
CA VAL A 348 -3.96 -10.39 -13.00
C VAL A 348 -4.27 -8.91 -13.18
N HIS A 349 -3.26 -8.05 -13.25
CA HIS A 349 -3.42 -6.62 -13.46
C HIS A 349 -3.80 -6.28 -14.90
N ASP A 350 -3.20 -6.93 -15.89
CA ASP A 350 -3.48 -6.71 -17.31
C ASP A 350 -4.91 -7.18 -17.65
N HIS A 351 -5.72 -6.27 -18.19
CA HIS A 351 -7.08 -6.58 -18.63
C HIS A 351 -7.13 -7.49 -19.87
N ASN A 352 -6.05 -7.56 -20.65
CA ASN A 352 -5.98 -8.40 -21.85
C ASN A 352 -5.51 -9.83 -21.54
N ASN A 353 -4.92 -10.07 -20.36
CA ASN A 353 -4.42 -11.39 -19.98
C ASN A 353 -5.53 -12.25 -19.36
N ASN A 354 -6.30 -12.90 -20.22
CA ASN A 354 -7.40 -13.77 -19.79
C ASN A 354 -6.94 -15.19 -19.43
N ASP A 355 -5.85 -15.70 -20.04
CA ASP A 355 -5.41 -17.09 -19.86
C ASP A 355 -5.01 -17.41 -18.41
N SER A 356 -4.23 -16.54 -17.78
CA SER A 356 -3.82 -16.72 -16.39
C SER A 356 -5.02 -16.64 -15.45
N LYS A 357 -5.91 -15.65 -15.65
CA LYS A 357 -7.14 -15.51 -14.87
C LYS A 357 -8.03 -16.74 -14.96
N MET A 358 -8.24 -17.27 -16.18
CA MET A 358 -9.00 -18.50 -16.41
C MET A 358 -8.41 -19.71 -15.69
N LYS A 359 -7.07 -19.84 -15.64
CA LYS A 359 -6.41 -20.94 -14.90
C LYS A 359 -6.63 -20.81 -13.39
N LEU A 360 -6.48 -19.62 -12.83
CA LEU A 360 -6.73 -19.38 -11.40
C LEU A 360 -8.18 -19.74 -11.03
N LEU A 361 -9.14 -19.37 -11.89
CA LEU A 361 -10.57 -19.60 -11.69
C LEU A 361 -11.08 -20.98 -12.13
N SER A 362 -10.20 -21.90 -12.54
CA SER A 362 -10.56 -23.18 -13.17
C SER A 362 -11.36 -24.15 -12.28
N ASN A 363 -11.40 -23.93 -10.97
CA ASN A 363 -12.17 -24.73 -10.00
C ASN A 363 -13.37 -23.95 -9.45
N ALA A 364 -13.98 -23.09 -10.28
CA ALA A 364 -15.17 -22.35 -9.90
C ALA A 364 -16.34 -23.31 -9.61
N LYS A 365 -17.07 -23.04 -8.53
CA LYS A 365 -18.24 -23.82 -8.13
C LYS A 365 -19.35 -22.88 -7.71
N ASP A 366 -20.59 -23.36 -7.79
CA ASP A 366 -21.76 -22.68 -7.24
C ASP A 366 -22.14 -23.35 -5.91
N GLU A 367 -21.28 -23.17 -4.89
CA GLU A 367 -21.43 -23.76 -3.57
C GLU A 367 -21.52 -22.67 -2.48
N PRO A 368 -22.33 -22.83 -1.42
CA PRO A 368 -22.40 -21.85 -0.33
C PRO A 368 -21.05 -21.66 0.36
N ILE A 369 -20.69 -20.41 0.69
CA ILE A 369 -19.50 -20.13 1.51
C ILE A 369 -19.79 -20.56 2.97
N PRO A 370 -18.96 -21.45 3.58
CA PRO A 370 -19.12 -21.83 4.97
C PRO A 370 -19.09 -20.63 5.92
N LEU A 371 -19.90 -20.66 6.98
CA LEU A 371 -19.99 -19.54 7.95
C LEU A 371 -18.63 -19.19 8.56
N ASN A 372 -17.86 -20.20 8.98
CA ASN A 372 -16.52 -19.99 9.56
C ASN A 372 -15.58 -19.29 8.58
N TYR A 373 -15.75 -19.52 7.28
CA TYR A 373 -14.95 -18.89 6.22
C TYR A 373 -15.35 -17.43 5.99
N ARG A 374 -16.65 -17.12 6.06
CA ARG A 374 -17.17 -15.73 6.04
C ARG A 374 -16.71 -14.94 7.27
N ASP A 375 -16.77 -15.55 8.45
CA ASP A 375 -16.22 -14.97 9.67
C ASP A 375 -14.71 -14.73 9.54
N PHE A 376 -13.97 -15.69 8.98
CA PHE A 376 -12.55 -15.51 8.71
C PHE A 376 -12.27 -14.38 7.70
N GLU A 377 -13.04 -14.25 6.63
CA GLU A 377 -12.96 -13.14 5.67
C GLU A 377 -13.11 -11.78 6.37
N TYR A 378 -14.15 -11.60 7.20
CA TYR A 378 -14.35 -10.37 7.96
C TYR A 378 -13.13 -10.01 8.81
N ASN A 379 -12.63 -10.98 9.58
CA ASN A 379 -11.51 -10.72 10.48
C ASN A 379 -10.18 -10.55 9.74
N TYR A 380 -9.99 -11.26 8.62
CA TYR A 380 -8.82 -11.12 7.78
C TYR A 380 -8.76 -9.73 7.13
N LEU A 381 -9.89 -9.17 6.68
CA LEU A 381 -9.94 -7.79 6.19
C LEU A 381 -9.52 -6.80 7.26
N LEU A 382 -9.98 -6.99 8.51
CA LEU A 382 -9.55 -6.15 9.63
C LEU A 382 -8.03 -6.26 9.86
N PHE A 383 -7.48 -7.48 9.86
CA PHE A 383 -6.03 -7.71 9.94
C PHE A 383 -5.27 -7.01 8.80
N LEU A 384 -5.74 -7.17 7.57
CA LEU A 384 -5.10 -6.65 6.37
C LEU A 384 -5.07 -5.13 6.39
N LEU A 385 -6.21 -4.49 6.67
CA LEU A 385 -6.33 -3.03 6.70
C LEU A 385 -5.60 -2.41 7.90
N ASP A 386 -5.64 -3.05 9.08
CA ASP A 386 -4.95 -2.56 10.26
C ASP A 386 -3.42 -2.64 10.12
N THR A 387 -2.91 -3.68 9.46
CA THR A 387 -1.47 -3.95 9.41
C THR A 387 -0.78 -3.40 8.16
N PHE A 388 -1.40 -3.55 6.99
CA PHE A 388 -0.73 -3.35 5.70
C PHE A 388 -1.29 -2.20 4.87
N TYR A 389 -2.35 -1.52 5.34
CA TYR A 389 -2.96 -0.41 4.61
C TYR A 389 -2.56 0.93 5.23
N PRO A 390 -2.01 1.88 4.44
CA PRO A 390 -1.31 3.04 4.99
C PRO A 390 -2.25 4.25 5.18
N ILE A 391 -3.41 4.27 4.50
CA ILE A 391 -4.31 5.43 4.47
C ILE A 391 -5.30 5.38 5.65
N LYS A 392 -4.80 5.57 6.87
CA LYS A 392 -5.62 5.43 8.09
C LYS A 392 -6.73 6.47 8.19
N PRO A 393 -7.92 6.11 8.73
CA PRO A 393 -8.98 7.07 9.01
C PRO A 393 -8.53 8.14 10.00
N GLN A 394 -9.01 9.38 9.83
CA GLN A 394 -8.66 10.49 10.72
C GLN A 394 -9.07 10.16 12.17
N GLY A 395 -8.11 10.18 13.09
CA GLY A 395 -8.38 9.92 14.52
C GLY A 395 -8.59 8.47 14.92
N ASN A 396 -8.50 7.49 13.99
CA ASN A 396 -8.62 6.06 14.30
C ASN A 396 -7.40 5.27 13.81
N SER A 397 -6.82 4.44 14.68
CA SER A 397 -5.73 3.54 14.33
C SER A 397 -6.20 2.21 13.74
N SER A 398 -7.51 1.93 13.77
CA SER A 398 -8.11 0.67 13.32
C SER A 398 -9.29 0.89 12.35
N TYR A 399 -9.50 -0.08 11.47
CA TYR A 399 -10.65 -0.17 10.56
C TYR A 399 -11.86 -0.88 11.16
N ASN A 400 -11.83 -1.23 12.45
CA ASN A 400 -12.91 -1.97 13.08
C ASN A 400 -14.27 -1.27 12.90
N ASP A 401 -14.35 0.03 13.22
CA ASP A 401 -15.61 0.78 13.10
C ASP A 401 -16.07 0.93 11.65
N PHE A 402 -15.12 1.08 10.73
CA PHE A 402 -15.41 1.10 9.29
C PHE A 402 -15.97 -0.25 8.81
N LEU A 403 -15.39 -1.38 9.23
CA LEU A 403 -15.83 -2.70 8.78
C LEU A 403 -17.14 -3.16 9.45
N LYS A 404 -17.42 -2.72 10.68
CA LYS A 404 -18.65 -3.08 11.41
C LYS A 404 -19.92 -2.85 10.59
N GLN A 405 -19.99 -1.80 9.78
CA GLN A 405 -21.17 -1.48 8.97
C GLN A 405 -21.45 -2.49 7.85
N TYR A 406 -20.44 -3.27 7.43
CA TYR A 406 -20.58 -4.31 6.41
C TYR A 406 -20.64 -5.72 6.99
N LYS A 407 -20.55 -5.86 8.32
CA LYS A 407 -20.40 -7.17 8.96
C LYS A 407 -21.54 -8.12 8.61
N ASN A 408 -22.79 -7.67 8.67
CA ASN A 408 -23.94 -8.51 8.37
C ASN A 408 -23.90 -9.02 6.92
N ASP A 409 -23.52 -8.16 5.98
CA ASP A 409 -23.50 -8.50 4.55
C ASP A 409 -22.32 -9.44 4.23
N ILE A 410 -21.14 -9.24 4.85
CA ILE A 410 -20.02 -10.20 4.76
C ILE A 410 -20.43 -11.56 5.34
N LEU A 411 -21.20 -11.57 6.43
CA LEU A 411 -21.67 -12.80 7.05
C LEU A 411 -22.94 -13.36 6.42
N SER A 412 -23.45 -12.77 5.34
CA SER A 412 -24.65 -13.25 4.64
C SER A 412 -24.46 -14.65 4.08
N ASP A 413 -25.53 -15.47 4.12
CA ASP A 413 -25.57 -16.79 3.50
C ASP A 413 -25.85 -16.73 1.99
N ASP A 414 -26.23 -15.56 1.48
CA ASP A 414 -26.22 -15.26 0.06
C ASP A 414 -24.80 -14.84 -0.39
N ASN A 415 -24.18 -15.67 -1.23
CA ASN A 415 -22.83 -15.43 -1.74
C ASN A 415 -22.74 -14.10 -2.51
N ILE A 416 -23.78 -13.69 -3.24
CA ILE A 416 -23.76 -12.43 -3.99
C ILE A 416 -23.69 -11.24 -3.04
N THR A 417 -24.54 -11.20 -2.01
CA THR A 417 -24.50 -10.20 -0.94
C THR A 417 -23.12 -10.13 -0.29
N HIS A 418 -22.50 -11.28 0.00
CA HIS A 418 -21.13 -11.34 0.54
C HIS A 418 -20.12 -10.63 -0.37
N PHE A 419 -20.07 -10.98 -1.66
CA PHE A 419 -19.11 -10.37 -2.59
C PHE A 419 -19.43 -8.91 -2.92
N MET A 420 -20.71 -8.52 -2.94
CA MET A 420 -21.13 -7.11 -3.05
C MET A 420 -20.62 -6.29 -1.86
N ALA A 421 -20.66 -6.84 -0.64
CA ALA A 421 -20.09 -6.18 0.53
C ALA A 421 -18.58 -5.94 0.38
N LEU A 422 -17.83 -6.91 -0.15
CA LEU A 422 -16.40 -6.74 -0.47
C LEU A 422 -16.19 -5.62 -1.51
N ASN A 423 -17.03 -5.57 -2.55
CA ASN A 423 -16.99 -4.51 -3.55
C ASN A 423 -17.21 -3.13 -2.90
N TYR A 424 -18.24 -3.01 -2.07
CA TYR A 424 -18.58 -1.77 -1.36
C TYR A 424 -17.48 -1.30 -0.44
N ILE A 425 -16.86 -2.20 0.32
CA ILE A 425 -15.68 -1.87 1.14
C ILE A 425 -14.58 -1.25 0.28
N ILE A 426 -14.26 -1.85 -0.87
CA ILE A 426 -13.20 -1.37 -1.76
C ILE A 426 -13.52 0.03 -2.30
N TYR A 427 -14.77 0.31 -2.66
CA TYR A 427 -15.19 1.64 -3.10
C TYR A 427 -15.21 2.66 -1.96
N ASP A 428 -15.72 2.28 -0.79
CA ASP A 428 -15.93 3.16 0.37
C ASP A 428 -14.66 3.46 1.16
N LEU A 429 -13.57 2.71 0.94
CA LEU A 429 -12.20 3.10 1.34
C LEU A 429 -11.75 4.42 0.68
N ASP A 430 -12.44 4.85 -0.39
CA ASP A 430 -12.16 6.08 -1.16
C ASP A 430 -10.68 6.24 -1.57
N ASP A 431 -10.04 5.12 -1.92
CA ASP A 431 -8.67 5.07 -2.39
C ASP A 431 -8.61 4.64 -3.87
N ILE A 432 -8.23 5.56 -4.75
CA ILE A 432 -8.11 5.32 -6.20
C ILE A 432 -7.12 4.18 -6.52
N HIS A 433 -6.12 3.91 -5.66
CA HIS A 433 -5.22 2.77 -5.82
C HIS A 433 -5.90 1.44 -5.54
N THR A 434 -6.92 1.41 -4.68
CA THR A 434 -7.52 0.16 -4.22
C THR A 434 -8.67 -0.26 -5.13
N LYS A 435 -8.57 -1.47 -5.71
CA LYS A 435 -9.56 -2.04 -6.65
C LYS A 435 -9.48 -3.57 -6.69
N VAL A 436 -10.57 -4.21 -7.10
CA VAL A 436 -10.56 -5.66 -7.39
C VAL A 436 -9.88 -5.92 -8.74
N LEU A 437 -9.01 -6.93 -8.79
CA LEU A 437 -8.35 -7.39 -10.02
C LEU A 437 -8.93 -8.72 -10.53
N LEU A 438 -9.40 -9.55 -9.60
CA LEU A 438 -10.01 -10.84 -9.88
C LEU A 438 -11.01 -11.17 -8.79
N TRP A 439 -12.22 -11.59 -9.16
CA TRP A 439 -13.19 -12.08 -8.19
C TRP A 439 -12.97 -13.56 -7.89
N GLY A 440 -13.14 -13.96 -6.63
CA GLY A 440 -13.01 -15.35 -6.22
C GLY A 440 -14.19 -16.19 -6.72
N HIS A 441 -13.99 -16.98 -7.78
CA HIS A 441 -15.08 -17.81 -8.34
C HIS A 441 -15.24 -19.17 -7.65
N GLN A 442 -14.53 -19.43 -6.55
CA GLN A 442 -14.60 -20.73 -5.86
C GLN A 442 -16.02 -21.08 -5.39
N TYR A 443 -16.88 -20.08 -5.20
CA TYR A 443 -18.22 -20.21 -4.63
C TYR A 443 -19.34 -19.62 -5.50
N VAL A 444 -18.99 -18.85 -6.54
CA VAL A 444 -19.95 -18.31 -7.50
C VAL A 444 -19.32 -18.29 -8.90
N SER A 445 -19.95 -18.98 -9.85
CA SER A 445 -19.59 -18.90 -11.26
C SER A 445 -20.07 -17.58 -11.88
N ASN A 446 -19.28 -17.03 -12.81
CA ASN A 446 -19.60 -15.77 -13.50
C ASN A 446 -19.88 -14.57 -12.58
N LEU A 447 -19.26 -14.54 -11.40
CA LEU A 447 -19.50 -13.52 -10.37
C LEU A 447 -19.31 -12.08 -10.90
N GLU A 448 -18.35 -11.86 -11.80
CA GLU A 448 -18.13 -10.59 -12.50
C GLU A 448 -19.36 -10.00 -13.20
N LYS A 449 -20.28 -10.85 -13.68
CA LYS A 449 -21.52 -10.40 -14.34
C LYS A 449 -22.65 -10.10 -13.36
N GLN A 450 -22.50 -10.56 -12.12
CA GLN A 450 -23.52 -10.47 -11.07
C GLN A 450 -23.21 -9.33 -10.09
N ILE A 451 -21.93 -8.96 -9.93
CA ILE A 451 -21.54 -7.83 -9.10
C ILE A 451 -21.75 -6.54 -9.88
N GLU A 452 -22.60 -5.68 -9.34
CA GLU A 452 -22.85 -4.36 -9.89
C GLU A 452 -21.63 -3.44 -9.71
N VAL A 453 -21.32 -2.69 -10.76
CA VAL A 453 -20.40 -1.56 -10.67
C VAL A 453 -21.18 -0.38 -10.11
N ARG A 454 -20.71 0.22 -9.01
CA ARG A 454 -21.38 1.40 -8.43
C ARG A 454 -21.52 2.52 -9.45
N ASP A 455 -22.71 3.12 -9.45
CA ASP A 455 -22.98 4.32 -10.21
C ASP A 455 -22.08 5.47 -9.76
N SER A 456 -21.80 6.40 -10.66
CA SER A 456 -20.90 7.53 -10.37
C SER A 456 -21.39 8.39 -9.21
N ASP A 457 -22.71 8.43 -8.97
CA ASP A 457 -23.31 9.22 -7.89
C ASP A 457 -23.19 8.57 -6.51
N GLU A 458 -22.93 7.27 -6.44
CA GLU A 458 -22.73 6.51 -5.19
C GLU A 458 -21.26 6.43 -4.76
N LEU A 459 -20.36 6.97 -5.59
CA LEU A 459 -18.95 7.06 -5.26
C LEU A 459 -18.69 8.11 -4.18
N LYS A 460 -17.77 7.80 -3.28
CA LYS A 460 -17.21 8.76 -2.34
C LYS A 460 -16.48 9.89 -3.09
N GLU A 461 -16.35 11.03 -2.42
CA GLU A 461 -16.02 12.31 -3.05
C GLU A 461 -14.70 12.28 -3.82
N ARG A 462 -13.65 11.63 -3.30
CA ARG A 462 -12.35 11.59 -3.98
C ARG A 462 -12.44 10.85 -5.31
N ARG A 463 -13.04 9.65 -5.33
CA ARG A 463 -13.27 8.90 -6.58
C ARG A 463 -14.23 9.63 -7.53
N LYS A 464 -15.30 10.23 -7.00
CA LYS A 464 -16.30 10.96 -7.79
C LYS A 464 -15.66 12.13 -8.54
N ARG A 465 -14.95 13.00 -7.82
CA ARG A 465 -14.24 14.16 -8.41
C ARG A 465 -13.16 13.73 -9.40
N PHE A 466 -12.40 12.67 -9.09
CA PHE A 466 -11.41 12.13 -10.02
C PHE A 466 -12.04 11.77 -11.37
N LYS A 467 -13.13 10.99 -11.38
CA LYS A 467 -13.82 10.59 -12.63
C LYS A 467 -14.42 11.79 -13.38
N GLN A 468 -14.96 12.77 -12.65
CA GLN A 468 -15.54 13.98 -13.26
C GLN A 468 -14.47 14.79 -14.01
N TYR A 469 -13.37 15.12 -13.33
CA TYR A 469 -12.26 15.84 -13.94
C TYR A 469 -11.59 15.06 -15.07
N GLU A 470 -11.47 13.73 -14.91
CA GLU A 470 -10.90 12.85 -15.95
C GLU A 470 -11.73 12.92 -17.23
N SER A 471 -13.06 12.83 -17.11
CA SER A 471 -13.98 12.91 -18.24
C SER A 471 -13.93 14.26 -18.94
N GLU A 472 -13.80 15.35 -18.19
CA GLU A 472 -13.74 16.70 -18.74
C GLU A 472 -12.41 16.97 -19.45
N LEU A 473 -11.28 16.62 -18.82
CA LEU A 473 -9.95 16.81 -19.41
C LEU A 473 -9.76 15.99 -20.68
N LEU A 474 -10.29 14.76 -20.75
CA LEU A 474 -10.26 13.96 -21.98
C LEU A 474 -11.04 14.64 -23.13
N ARG A 475 -12.18 15.27 -22.84
CA ARG A 475 -12.95 16.03 -23.85
C ARG A 475 -12.20 17.27 -24.33
N ILE A 476 -11.51 17.97 -23.43
CA ILE A 476 -10.69 19.13 -23.78
C ILE A 476 -9.51 18.68 -24.66
N GLU A 477 -8.79 17.62 -24.26
CA GLU A 477 -7.69 17.06 -25.04
C GLU A 477 -8.10 16.72 -26.48
N GLU A 478 -9.23 16.04 -26.66
CA GLU A 478 -9.77 15.68 -27.97
C GLU A 478 -10.03 16.93 -28.83
N ARG A 479 -10.58 18.01 -28.25
CA ARG A 479 -10.80 19.28 -28.95
C ARG A 479 -9.49 19.94 -29.40
N HIS A 480 -8.43 19.82 -28.62
CA HIS A 480 -7.12 20.39 -28.94
C HIS A 480 -6.23 19.48 -29.80
N ASN A 481 -6.67 18.24 -30.07
CA ASN A 481 -5.95 17.23 -30.86
C ASN A 481 -4.49 17.07 -30.40
N LEU A 482 -4.30 16.92 -29.09
CA LEU A 482 -2.98 16.82 -28.47
C LEU A 482 -2.43 15.41 -28.57
N ASN A 483 -1.13 15.29 -28.79
CA ASN A 483 -0.44 14.01 -28.90
C ASN A 483 0.87 14.05 -28.11
N GLU A 484 1.11 13.01 -27.29
CA GLU A 484 2.30 12.87 -26.43
C GLU A 484 3.63 12.99 -27.20
N ALA A 485 3.68 12.55 -28.46
CA ALA A 485 4.88 12.61 -29.28
C ALA A 485 5.24 14.04 -29.77
N THR A 486 4.29 14.98 -29.69
CA THR A 486 4.47 16.34 -30.24
C THR A 486 4.89 17.32 -29.16
N VAL A 487 6.03 17.99 -29.35
CA VAL A 487 6.45 19.11 -28.49
C VAL A 487 5.68 20.37 -28.88
N ARG A 488 4.97 20.98 -27.93
CA ARG A 488 4.30 22.26 -28.13
C ARG A 488 5.20 23.41 -27.68
N TYR A 489 4.98 24.60 -28.22
CA TYR A 489 5.74 25.80 -27.87
C TYR A 489 4.80 26.96 -27.54
N THR A 490 5.19 27.78 -26.56
CA THR A 490 4.57 29.09 -26.33
C THR A 490 4.77 30.01 -27.53
N LYS A 491 3.99 31.10 -27.64
CA LYS A 491 4.03 31.97 -28.83
C LYS A 491 5.38 32.64 -29.00
N ASP A 492 6.06 32.94 -27.90
CA ASP A 492 7.42 33.48 -27.88
C ASP A 492 8.52 32.44 -28.23
N ASN A 493 8.16 31.17 -28.42
CA ASN A 493 9.06 30.02 -28.61
C ASN A 493 10.10 29.81 -27.50
N GLN A 494 9.96 30.46 -26.34
CA GLN A 494 10.92 30.32 -25.23
C GLN A 494 10.62 29.14 -24.32
N THR A 495 9.40 28.60 -24.35
CA THR A 495 8.97 27.49 -23.50
C THR A 495 8.48 26.33 -24.35
N ALA A 496 9.14 25.17 -24.20
CA ALA A 496 8.67 23.91 -24.78
C ALA A 496 7.81 23.16 -23.76
N ILE A 497 6.73 22.55 -24.23
CA ILE A 497 5.78 21.78 -23.42
C ILE A 497 5.78 20.35 -23.94
N ILE A 498 6.21 19.43 -23.09
CA ILE A 498 6.37 18.01 -23.38
C ILE A 498 5.37 17.24 -22.53
N LYS A 499 4.39 16.63 -23.20
CA LYS A 499 3.32 15.86 -22.56
C LYS A 499 3.81 14.48 -22.15
N ILE A 500 3.34 14.01 -20.99
CA ILE A 500 3.61 12.67 -20.46
C ILE A 500 2.30 12.09 -19.94
N ASP A 501 1.68 11.19 -20.69
CA ASP A 501 0.41 10.56 -20.33
C ASP A 501 0.60 9.37 -19.40
N ILE A 502 1.71 8.67 -19.57
CA ILE A 502 2.04 7.52 -18.73
C ILE A 502 3.55 7.38 -18.57
N LEU A 503 3.95 7.08 -17.34
CA LEU A 503 5.35 6.84 -17.01
C LEU A 503 5.67 5.37 -17.25
N THR A 504 6.43 5.07 -18.30
CA THR A 504 6.88 3.72 -18.64
C THR A 504 8.40 3.70 -18.78
N ARG A 505 9.00 2.51 -18.80
CA ARG A 505 10.45 2.37 -19.04
C ARG A 505 10.89 2.94 -20.41
N TYR A 506 9.97 3.05 -21.38
CA TYR A 506 10.24 3.63 -22.70
C TYR A 506 10.13 5.16 -22.72
N THR A 507 9.40 5.74 -21.75
CA THR A 507 9.21 7.19 -21.63
C THR A 507 10.55 7.92 -21.48
N THR A 508 11.50 7.35 -20.73
CA THR A 508 12.84 7.93 -20.52
C THR A 508 13.54 8.26 -21.85
N ASP A 509 13.63 7.30 -22.77
CA ASP A 509 14.36 7.50 -24.04
C ASP A 509 13.58 8.42 -25.01
N GLY A 510 12.25 8.37 -24.99
CA GLY A 510 11.38 9.29 -25.75
C GLY A 510 11.57 10.75 -25.34
N LEU A 511 11.60 11.01 -24.02
CA LEU A 511 11.81 12.36 -23.47
C LEU A 511 13.17 12.93 -23.86
N LYS A 512 14.23 12.11 -23.90
CA LYS A 512 15.55 12.56 -24.36
C LYS A 512 15.48 13.20 -25.75
N LYS A 513 14.74 12.59 -26.68
CA LYS A 513 14.59 13.11 -28.05
C LYS A 513 13.87 14.47 -28.05
N GLN A 514 12.80 14.60 -27.27
CA GLN A 514 12.02 15.83 -27.18
C GLN A 514 12.79 16.97 -26.48
N LEU A 515 13.63 16.65 -25.49
CA LEU A 515 14.53 17.62 -24.86
C LEU A 515 15.61 18.12 -25.83
N LEU A 516 16.18 17.25 -26.67
CA LEU A 516 17.09 17.65 -27.74
C LEU A 516 16.40 18.55 -28.77
N GLU A 517 15.17 18.23 -29.17
CA GLU A 517 14.39 19.10 -30.06
C GLU A 517 14.15 20.49 -29.45
N ALA A 518 13.77 20.55 -28.16
CA ALA A 518 13.58 21.80 -27.45
C ALA A 518 14.86 22.64 -27.38
N LYS A 519 16.01 22.00 -27.12
CA LYS A 519 17.33 22.64 -27.17
C LYS A 519 17.63 23.21 -28.55
N ASP A 520 17.47 22.41 -29.61
CA ASP A 520 17.81 22.79 -30.98
C ASP A 520 16.93 23.94 -31.50
N LYS A 521 15.70 24.05 -31.00
CA LYS A 521 14.79 25.18 -31.25
C LYS A 521 14.99 26.39 -30.32
N GLY A 522 15.97 26.33 -29.41
CA GLY A 522 16.36 27.45 -28.56
C GLY A 522 15.45 27.71 -27.36
N ALA A 523 14.68 26.73 -26.91
CA ALA A 523 13.85 26.86 -25.71
C ALA A 523 14.71 27.12 -24.46
N LYS A 524 14.21 27.96 -23.55
CA LYS A 524 14.83 28.27 -22.25
C LYS A 524 14.16 27.52 -21.09
N ASN A 525 12.86 27.25 -21.25
CA ASN A 525 12.06 26.58 -20.25
C ASN A 525 11.47 25.28 -20.82
N ILE A 526 11.37 24.26 -19.97
CA ILE A 526 10.64 23.02 -20.25
C ILE A 526 9.48 22.92 -19.27
N ILE A 527 8.28 22.65 -19.80
CA ILE A 527 7.14 22.16 -19.01
C ILE A 527 6.99 20.68 -19.30
N PHE A 528 7.08 19.84 -18.26
CA PHE A 528 6.51 18.49 -18.32
C PHE A 528 5.01 18.58 -18.01
N ASP A 529 4.20 18.28 -19.01
CA ASP A 529 2.75 18.35 -18.96
C ASP A 529 2.19 17.01 -18.48
N LEU A 530 1.74 16.98 -17.21
CA LEU A 530 1.16 15.83 -16.54
C LEU A 530 -0.37 15.94 -16.44
N THR A 531 -1.01 16.79 -17.25
CA THR A 531 -2.43 17.11 -17.13
C THR A 531 -3.35 15.90 -17.23
N LEU A 532 -2.92 14.85 -17.95
CA LEU A 532 -3.64 13.59 -18.09
C LEU A 532 -2.90 12.38 -17.52
N ASN A 533 -1.82 12.60 -16.76
CA ASN A 533 -0.98 11.51 -16.26
C ASN A 533 -1.62 10.74 -15.10
N ARG A 534 -1.93 9.45 -15.29
CA ARG A 534 -2.58 8.63 -14.23
C ARG A 534 -1.61 7.73 -13.48
N GLY A 535 -0.31 7.98 -13.63
CA GLY A 535 0.76 7.22 -13.00
C GLY A 535 1.60 6.42 -13.97
N GLY A 536 2.03 5.25 -13.51
CA GLY A 536 2.98 4.42 -14.24
C GLY A 536 4.04 3.81 -13.33
N SER A 537 5.20 3.56 -13.91
CA SER A 537 6.37 2.97 -13.26
C SER A 537 7.08 3.98 -12.35
N VAL A 538 7.16 3.67 -11.05
CA VAL A 538 7.94 4.40 -10.04
C VAL A 538 9.41 4.51 -10.44
N GLN A 539 9.96 3.45 -11.03
CA GLN A 539 11.32 3.48 -11.53
C GLN A 539 11.49 4.47 -12.68
N ALA A 540 10.60 4.44 -13.68
CA ALA A 540 10.70 5.37 -14.80
C ALA A 540 10.66 6.81 -14.29
N THR A 541 9.86 7.09 -13.27
CA THR A 541 9.87 8.38 -12.57
C THR A 541 11.24 8.73 -11.99
N TRP A 542 11.91 7.81 -11.28
CA TRP A 542 13.27 8.05 -10.76
C TRP A 542 14.28 8.33 -11.88
N GLU A 543 14.20 7.60 -12.99
CA GLU A 543 15.08 7.83 -14.14
C GLU A 543 14.85 9.23 -14.73
N ILE A 544 13.59 9.59 -15.01
CA ILE A 544 13.19 10.84 -15.64
C ILE A 544 13.51 12.06 -14.76
N LEU A 545 13.39 11.94 -13.43
CA LEU A 545 13.85 12.97 -12.48
C LEU A 545 15.33 13.34 -12.69
N GLY A 546 16.15 12.43 -13.22
CA GLY A 546 17.54 12.68 -13.58
C GLY A 546 17.74 13.66 -14.75
N TYR A 547 16.75 13.87 -15.62
CA TYR A 547 16.88 14.92 -16.63
C TYR A 547 16.90 16.32 -16.02
N LEU A 548 16.31 16.48 -14.83
CA LEU A 548 16.22 17.77 -14.13
C LEU A 548 17.49 18.06 -13.31
N THR A 549 18.33 17.07 -13.00
CA THR A 549 19.50 17.25 -12.12
C THR A 549 20.55 16.15 -12.26
N ASN A 550 21.83 16.51 -12.10
CA ASN A 550 22.93 15.56 -11.94
C ASN A 550 23.22 15.20 -10.47
N GLN A 551 22.50 15.82 -9.52
CA GLN A 551 22.65 15.57 -8.10
C GLN A 551 21.71 14.45 -7.63
N LYS A 552 21.98 13.96 -6.43
CA LYS A 552 21.06 13.04 -5.75
C LYS A 552 19.80 13.80 -5.33
N PHE A 553 18.64 13.18 -5.49
CA PHE A 553 17.37 13.69 -4.97
C PHE A 553 16.83 12.76 -3.87
N LYS A 554 16.14 13.34 -2.89
CA LYS A 554 15.54 12.64 -1.75
C LYS A 554 14.19 12.04 -2.11
N TYR A 555 14.00 10.79 -1.74
CA TYR A 555 12.76 10.02 -1.83
C TYR A 555 12.41 9.52 -0.42
N ASN A 556 11.34 10.07 0.16
CA ASN A 556 11.00 9.85 1.56
C ASN A 556 9.75 8.97 1.69
N LYS A 557 9.78 8.05 2.65
CA LYS A 557 8.64 7.19 3.01
C LYS A 557 8.29 7.38 4.48
N PHE A 558 7.00 7.26 4.78
CA PHE A 558 6.45 7.19 6.11
C PHE A 558 5.61 5.93 6.26
N TYR A 559 5.91 5.11 7.28
CA TYR A 559 5.21 3.87 7.59
C TYR A 559 4.20 4.11 8.71
N PRO A 560 2.88 4.21 8.44
CA PRO A 560 1.91 4.70 9.42
C PRO A 560 1.75 3.81 10.65
N LEU A 561 1.95 2.48 10.49
CA LEU A 561 1.84 1.52 11.60
C LEU A 561 2.94 1.74 12.65
N THR A 562 4.20 1.83 12.24
CA THR A 562 5.36 1.97 13.14
C THR A 562 5.77 3.43 13.36
N LYS A 563 5.25 4.35 12.53
CA LYS A 563 5.67 5.75 12.40
C LYS A 563 7.12 5.91 11.94
N ASP A 564 7.70 4.87 11.35
CA ASP A 564 9.06 4.91 10.82
C ASP A 564 9.13 5.89 9.64
N LYS A 565 10.30 6.51 9.54
CA LYS A 565 10.63 7.54 8.56
C LYS A 565 11.91 7.11 7.86
N THR A 566 11.84 6.98 6.54
CA THR A 566 13.03 6.59 5.76
C THR A 566 13.29 7.58 4.65
N ILE A 567 14.58 7.87 4.43
CA ILE A 567 15.07 8.71 3.35
C ILE A 567 16.00 7.86 2.49
N THR A 568 15.70 7.79 1.20
CA THR A 568 16.60 7.22 0.19
C THR A 568 17.03 8.34 -0.73
N ASN A 569 18.34 8.54 -0.89
CA ASN A 569 18.88 9.47 -1.87
C ASN A 569 19.13 8.71 -3.17
N ILE A 570 18.56 9.18 -4.27
CA ILE A 570 18.60 8.49 -5.56
C ILE A 570 19.33 9.37 -6.56
N LYS A 571 20.20 8.76 -7.36
CA LYS A 571 20.85 9.40 -8.51
C LYS A 571 20.48 8.65 -9.78
N SER A 572 20.07 9.39 -10.79
CA SER A 572 19.84 8.85 -12.13
C SER A 572 20.98 9.25 -13.06
N GLU A 573 21.40 8.32 -13.92
CA GLU A 573 22.53 8.52 -14.83
C GLU A 573 22.15 9.17 -16.17
N VAL A 574 20.87 9.54 -16.36
CA VAL A 574 20.37 10.03 -17.66
C VAL A 574 20.65 11.52 -17.93
N TRP A 575 21.15 12.26 -16.94
CA TRP A 575 21.42 13.69 -17.06
C TRP A 575 22.42 14.02 -18.18
N GLN A 576 22.23 15.16 -18.84
CA GLN A 576 23.19 15.70 -19.83
C GLN A 576 23.41 17.21 -19.64
N PRO A 577 24.64 17.73 -19.84
CA PRO A 577 24.94 19.16 -19.67
C PRO A 577 24.09 20.09 -20.53
N GLU A 578 23.68 19.62 -21.71
CA GLU A 578 22.83 20.36 -22.63
C GLU A 578 21.36 20.49 -22.21
N PHE A 579 20.91 19.73 -21.20
CA PHE A 579 19.54 19.81 -20.66
C PHE A 579 19.43 20.78 -19.48
N ASN A 580 20.25 21.84 -19.47
CA ASN A 580 20.24 22.87 -18.44
C ASN A 580 19.14 23.92 -18.69
N PHE A 581 17.89 23.48 -18.63
CA PHE A 581 16.71 24.34 -18.76
C PHE A 581 16.16 24.78 -17.39
N LYS A 582 15.27 25.77 -17.39
CA LYS A 582 14.36 25.99 -16.26
C LYS A 582 13.17 25.04 -16.38
N TYR A 583 12.97 24.18 -15.39
CA TYR A 583 11.92 23.17 -15.41
C TYR A 583 10.66 23.59 -14.65
N PHE A 584 9.53 23.27 -15.25
CA PHE A 584 8.20 23.40 -14.70
C PHE A 584 7.46 22.07 -14.87
N ILE A 585 6.51 21.78 -13.99
CA ILE A 585 5.59 20.65 -14.12
C ILE A 585 4.18 21.21 -14.10
N LEU A 586 3.44 20.99 -15.19
CA LEU A 586 2.04 21.37 -15.29
C LEU A 586 1.17 20.23 -14.72
N ASN A 587 0.50 20.55 -13.62
CA ASN A 587 -0.23 19.59 -12.79
C ASN A 587 -1.75 19.78 -12.93
N SER A 588 -2.53 18.72 -12.70
CA SER A 588 -3.99 18.75 -12.81
C SER A 588 -4.67 17.91 -11.72
N PRO A 589 -5.98 18.07 -11.52
CA PRO A 589 -6.77 17.29 -10.55
C PRO A 589 -6.86 15.79 -10.81
N ILE A 590 -6.27 15.30 -11.90
CA ILE A 590 -6.18 13.85 -12.18
C ILE A 590 -4.75 13.33 -12.26
N ASN A 591 -3.73 14.19 -12.15
CA ASN A 591 -2.35 13.73 -12.04
C ASN A 591 -2.23 12.83 -10.79
N TYR A 592 -1.82 11.58 -10.95
CA TYR A 592 -1.96 10.57 -9.90
C TYR A 592 -0.79 9.60 -9.82
N SER A 593 -0.62 8.93 -8.67
CA SER A 593 0.33 7.84 -8.47
C SER A 593 1.77 8.21 -8.83
N ALA A 594 2.38 7.59 -9.85
CA ALA A 594 3.77 7.88 -10.24
C ALA A 594 3.93 9.30 -10.81
N GLY A 595 2.89 9.90 -11.41
CA GLY A 595 2.89 11.29 -11.86
C GLY A 595 2.77 12.27 -10.69
N ASN A 596 1.96 11.93 -9.67
CA ASN A 596 1.92 12.66 -8.40
C ASN A 596 3.28 12.60 -7.69
N MET A 597 3.92 11.43 -7.66
CA MET A 597 5.29 11.26 -7.17
C MET A 597 6.28 12.13 -7.97
N PHE A 598 6.16 12.19 -9.29
CA PHE A 598 7.06 13.02 -10.11
C PHE A 598 6.98 14.49 -9.69
N ALA A 599 5.76 15.04 -9.58
CA ALA A 599 5.53 16.40 -9.10
C ALA A 599 6.03 16.59 -7.65
N ALA A 600 5.72 15.66 -6.74
CA ALA A 600 6.10 15.74 -5.34
C ALA A 600 7.62 15.75 -5.16
N VAL A 601 8.32 14.80 -5.77
CA VAL A 601 9.78 14.64 -5.62
C VAL A 601 10.50 15.81 -6.27
N ALA A 602 10.04 16.28 -7.44
CA ALA A 602 10.60 17.47 -8.08
C ALA A 602 10.45 18.71 -7.19
N LYS A 603 9.26 18.94 -6.62
CA LYS A 603 9.02 20.05 -5.69
C LYS A 603 9.87 19.96 -4.42
N ASN A 604 9.87 18.80 -3.76
CA ASN A 604 10.59 18.59 -2.50
C ASN A 604 12.11 18.75 -2.62
N ASN A 605 12.65 18.56 -3.82
CA ASN A 605 14.07 18.67 -4.12
C ASN A 605 14.42 19.95 -4.91
N ASN A 606 13.47 20.88 -5.07
CA ASN A 606 13.63 22.13 -5.84
C ASN A 606 14.12 21.91 -7.28
N LEU A 607 13.65 20.84 -7.94
CA LEU A 607 14.05 20.48 -9.30
C LEU A 607 13.20 21.16 -10.38
N ALA A 608 11.95 21.47 -10.05
CA ALA A 608 11.02 22.17 -10.93
C ALA A 608 9.98 22.94 -10.10
N LYS A 609 9.42 24.00 -10.67
CA LYS A 609 8.23 24.66 -10.11
C LYS A 609 6.96 23.94 -10.59
N ILE A 610 6.05 23.65 -9.68
CA ILE A 610 4.74 23.05 -10.01
C ILE A 610 3.74 24.17 -10.33
N ILE A 611 3.08 24.09 -11.47
CA ILE A 611 2.07 25.06 -11.91
C ILE A 611 0.76 24.34 -12.25
N GLY A 612 -0.37 25.05 -12.25
CA GLY A 612 -1.68 24.47 -12.57
C GLY A 612 -2.51 24.25 -11.32
N TYR A 613 -3.00 23.03 -11.12
CA TYR A 613 -3.88 22.68 -9.99
C TYR A 613 -3.30 21.57 -9.12
N LYS A 614 -3.89 21.37 -7.95
CA LYS A 614 -3.55 20.28 -7.04
C LYS A 614 -3.75 18.92 -7.72
N SER A 615 -2.80 17.99 -7.54
CA SER A 615 -2.94 16.61 -8.04
C SER A 615 -3.95 15.77 -7.27
N ALA A 616 -4.38 14.66 -7.87
CA ALA A 616 -5.26 13.67 -7.22
C ALA A 616 -4.60 12.88 -6.08
N GLY A 617 -3.27 12.97 -5.99
CA GLY A 617 -2.49 12.27 -4.97
C GLY A 617 -2.10 10.86 -5.37
N GLY A 618 -2.24 9.92 -4.45
CA GLY A 618 -1.66 8.59 -4.56
C GLY A 618 -0.17 8.65 -4.23
N ALA A 619 0.18 8.15 -3.05
CA ALA A 619 1.53 8.20 -2.51
C ALA A 619 2.02 6.83 -2.06
N SER A 620 1.35 5.74 -2.43
CA SER A 620 1.76 4.39 -2.05
C SER A 620 2.17 3.59 -3.28
N GLU A 621 3.22 2.77 -3.14
CA GLU A 621 3.42 1.69 -4.11
C GLU A 621 2.29 0.68 -3.97
N VAL A 622 1.67 0.28 -5.07
CA VAL A 622 0.56 -0.68 -5.02
C VAL A 622 1.06 -2.11 -4.81
N ARG A 623 0.27 -2.89 -4.10
CA ARG A 623 0.47 -4.33 -3.87
C ARG A 623 -0.80 -5.09 -4.13
N ILE A 624 -0.69 -6.42 -4.23
CA ILE A 624 -1.84 -7.30 -4.26
C ILE A 624 -1.98 -8.07 -2.97
N SER A 625 -3.23 -8.36 -2.64
CA SER A 625 -3.61 -9.27 -1.58
C SER A 625 -4.60 -10.27 -2.14
N VAL A 626 -4.36 -11.54 -1.86
CA VAL A 626 -5.36 -12.60 -2.03
C VAL A 626 -6.20 -12.58 -0.75
N LEU A 627 -7.52 -12.55 -0.91
CA LEU A 627 -8.50 -12.65 0.16
C LEU A 627 -8.90 -14.12 0.37
N PRO A 628 -9.40 -14.50 1.56
CA PRO A 628 -9.79 -15.88 1.84
C PRO A 628 -10.68 -16.49 0.76
N THR A 629 -11.73 -15.81 0.33
CA THR A 629 -12.64 -16.27 -0.73
C THR A 629 -12.04 -16.35 -2.14
N GLY A 630 -10.75 -16.07 -2.30
CA GLY A 630 -10.03 -16.13 -3.57
C GLY A 630 -10.19 -14.86 -4.41
N THR A 631 -10.78 -13.80 -3.87
CA THR A 631 -10.76 -12.47 -4.51
C THR A 631 -9.33 -11.91 -4.44
N ILE A 632 -8.83 -11.35 -5.54
CA ILE A 632 -7.54 -10.66 -5.59
C ILE A 632 -7.80 -9.17 -5.69
N ILE A 633 -7.29 -8.42 -4.71
CA ILE A 633 -7.38 -6.96 -4.69
C ILE A 633 -6.02 -6.34 -4.94
N ARG A 634 -5.98 -5.25 -5.71
CA ARG A 634 -4.90 -4.25 -5.67
C ARG A 634 -5.20 -3.31 -4.53
N ARG A 635 -4.19 -2.96 -3.75
CA ARG A 635 -4.29 -1.97 -2.66
C ARG A 635 -3.05 -1.09 -2.58
N SER A 636 -3.17 0.02 -1.88
CA SER A 636 -2.01 0.76 -1.37
C SER A 636 -1.12 -0.15 -0.49
N GLY A 637 0.20 -0.07 -0.69
CA GLY A 637 1.22 -0.82 0.03
C GLY A 637 1.44 -0.33 1.47
N ASN A 638 2.58 -0.64 2.08
CA ASN A 638 2.71 -0.46 3.54
C ASN A 638 3.11 0.95 4.02
N TYR A 639 3.36 1.87 3.10
CA TYR A 639 3.79 3.24 3.40
C TYR A 639 3.12 4.24 2.48
N THR A 640 3.15 5.50 2.91
CA THR A 640 2.93 6.64 2.01
C THR A 640 4.23 7.39 1.80
N LEU A 641 4.41 7.92 0.60
CA LEU A 641 5.46 8.86 0.28
C LEU A 641 5.12 10.24 0.83
N CYS A 642 6.17 10.96 1.21
CA CYS A 642 6.02 12.21 1.95
C CYS A 642 7.05 13.26 1.55
N ASN A 643 6.80 14.50 1.96
CA ASN A 643 7.75 15.60 1.80
C ASN A 643 8.92 15.53 2.81
N LEU A 644 9.78 16.55 2.81
CA LEU A 644 10.90 16.64 3.76
C LEU A 644 10.47 16.76 5.23
N GLY A 645 9.26 17.25 5.49
CA GLY A 645 8.64 17.30 6.81
C GLY A 645 7.90 16.02 7.21
N PHE A 646 7.93 14.98 6.37
CA PHE A 646 7.18 13.73 6.53
C PHE A 646 5.66 13.88 6.51
N ASN A 647 5.14 14.93 5.86
CA ASN A 647 3.73 15.04 5.52
C ASN A 647 3.48 14.25 4.23
N SER A 648 2.52 13.33 4.28
CA SER A 648 2.12 12.53 3.13
C SER A 648 1.52 13.38 2.02
N TYR A 649 1.81 13.05 0.77
CA TYR A 649 1.15 13.62 -0.41
C TYR A 649 0.13 12.65 -1.04
N GLU A 650 -0.43 11.74 -0.22
CA GLU A 650 -1.50 10.81 -0.60
C GLU A 650 -2.72 11.54 -1.17
N PHE A 651 -3.01 12.74 -0.67
CA PHE A 651 -4.16 13.54 -1.11
C PHE A 651 -3.78 14.65 -2.10
N GLY A 652 -2.60 14.59 -2.72
CA GLY A 652 -2.18 15.53 -3.75
C GLY A 652 -1.04 16.45 -3.35
N VAL A 653 -0.41 17.01 -4.37
CA VAL A 653 0.67 17.99 -4.32
C VAL A 653 0.06 19.32 -4.73
N GLU A 654 0.13 20.30 -3.84
CA GLU A 654 -0.26 21.67 -4.16
C GLU A 654 0.71 22.28 -5.18
N PRO A 655 0.22 23.07 -6.15
CA PRO A 655 1.09 23.81 -7.06
C PRO A 655 1.89 24.88 -6.30
N ASP A 656 3.04 25.28 -6.83
CA ASP A 656 3.76 26.48 -6.39
C ASP A 656 3.11 27.76 -6.95
N ILE A 657 2.50 27.65 -8.13
CA ILE A 657 1.68 28.70 -8.74
C ILE A 657 0.34 28.08 -9.15
N GLU A 658 -0.70 28.33 -8.35
CA GLU A 658 -2.05 27.88 -8.67
C GLU A 658 -2.65 28.74 -9.79
N PHE A 659 -3.28 28.10 -10.78
CA PHE A 659 -3.99 28.81 -11.83
C PHE A 659 -5.31 29.40 -11.29
N ASP A 660 -5.76 30.53 -11.82
CA ASP A 660 -6.99 31.13 -11.28
C ASP A 660 -8.20 30.24 -11.55
N LYS A 661 -9.05 30.15 -10.54
CA LYS A 661 -10.32 29.39 -10.53
C LYS A 661 -11.46 30.23 -11.07
N LYS A 662 -12.52 29.57 -11.53
CA LYS A 662 -13.77 30.20 -11.94
C LYS A 662 -14.87 29.75 -11.00
N ASN A 663 -15.46 30.70 -10.25
CA ASN A 663 -16.47 30.41 -9.22
C ASN A 663 -15.98 29.36 -8.20
N ASP A 664 -14.76 29.53 -7.70
CA ASP A 664 -14.08 28.62 -6.78
C ASP A 664 -13.82 27.19 -7.29
N GLU A 665 -14.14 26.90 -8.55
CA GLU A 665 -13.88 25.62 -9.22
C GLU A 665 -12.72 25.73 -10.23
N TYR A 666 -12.08 24.60 -10.55
CA TYR A 666 -10.96 24.56 -11.49
C TYR A 666 -11.40 24.94 -12.91
N ASP A 667 -10.68 25.88 -13.53
CA ASP A 667 -10.87 26.27 -14.93
C ASP A 667 -9.94 25.43 -15.82
N LEU A 668 -10.38 24.20 -16.11
CA LEU A 668 -9.54 23.17 -16.74
C LEU A 668 -9.02 23.56 -18.14
N GLU A 669 -9.69 24.48 -18.84
CA GLU A 669 -9.24 25.01 -20.14
C GLU A 669 -7.90 25.73 -20.03
N LYS A 670 -7.61 26.38 -18.89
CA LYS A 670 -6.33 27.08 -18.68
C LYS A 670 -5.11 26.16 -18.71
N LEU A 671 -5.30 24.86 -18.47
CA LEU A 671 -4.23 23.87 -18.60
C LEU A 671 -3.79 23.69 -20.06
N PHE A 672 -4.56 24.17 -21.03
CA PHE A 672 -4.29 24.04 -22.46
C PHE A 672 -4.06 25.39 -23.17
N ASP A 673 -4.30 26.51 -22.49
CA ASP A 673 -4.06 27.86 -22.99
C ASP A 673 -2.57 28.22 -22.96
N LEU A 674 -1.95 28.21 -24.14
CA LEU A 674 -0.53 28.52 -24.31
C LEU A 674 -0.17 29.97 -23.96
N GLU A 675 -1.07 30.93 -24.15
CA GLU A 675 -0.83 32.33 -23.82
C GLU A 675 -0.84 32.52 -22.30
N TYR A 676 -1.80 31.90 -21.62
CA TYR A 676 -1.88 31.92 -20.17
C TYR A 676 -0.66 31.25 -19.53
N ILE A 677 -0.28 30.06 -20.02
CA ILE A 677 0.91 29.33 -19.56
C ILE A 677 2.18 30.18 -19.77
N GLU A 678 2.33 30.82 -20.93
CA GLU A 678 3.46 31.72 -21.23
C GLU A 678 3.54 32.84 -20.20
N GLN A 679 2.41 33.51 -19.90
CA GLN A 679 2.37 34.58 -18.90
C GLN A 679 2.77 34.11 -17.50
N VAL A 680 2.31 32.93 -17.08
CA VAL A 680 2.67 32.36 -15.77
C VAL A 680 4.17 32.05 -15.70
N VAL A 681 4.73 31.40 -16.71
CA VAL A 681 6.15 31.05 -16.77
C VAL A 681 7.02 32.31 -16.79
N ASN A 682 6.66 33.30 -17.62
CA ASN A 682 7.42 34.54 -17.74
C ASN A 682 7.38 35.37 -16.46
N LYS A 683 6.23 35.44 -15.76
CA LYS A 683 6.14 36.09 -14.43
C LYS A 683 6.98 35.38 -13.37
N SER A 684 7.08 34.05 -13.43
CA SER A 684 7.85 33.25 -12.47
C SER A 684 9.37 33.33 -12.65
N ASN A 685 9.80 33.81 -13.82
CA ASN A 685 11.19 33.92 -14.23
C ASN A 685 11.82 35.30 -13.96
N ASN A 686 10.97 36.31 -13.77
CA ASN A 686 11.33 37.65 -13.28
C ASN A 686 11.29 37.66 -11.76
#